data_AF-A0A9D6CQR9-F1
#
_entry.id   AF-A0A9D6CQR9-F1
#
_cell.length_a   1.000
_cell.length_b   1.000
_cell.length_c   1.000
_cell.angle_alpha   90.00
_cell.angle_beta   90.00
_cell.angle_gamma   90.00
#
_symmetry.space_group_name_H-M   'P 1'
#
loop_
_entity.id
_entity.type
_entity.pdbx_description
1 polymer ?
#
loop_
_entity_poly.entity_id
_entity_poly.type
_entity_poly.pdbx_seq_one_letter_code
_entity_poly.pdbx_strand_id
1 'polypeptide(L)'
;MIDEHTWRLTADPPASKIARSAAQKVISSTSDDRVDFIVLPECSVTLQDASSLVTTFRNSAAVSSALILGLEVAEAPELLEFCDAHSAQPDRTLELLRTAARRSRANVSLVALKPRGGQTKTFVQIKLFPSRFESRNGVPPALRGDCIHRFIFEGVSFIVLACSDLISRPTGRVLRTVDIIDFCLLKRNISLDFLFNIQHNPSPDHHGFHHSLSRLYDDGTGLHSELCVVLLNAYIPGSKVAGGHSKVLFHKNKRLQPFFPVKQLPVPVVGYELPAAPCRARLLMHRLPKHWERHETCPVEIESTDSEAPGSPPVEPLQYAYIFQLETQETFDTYTYKALVHRYASLGMYTQAVEAADRAAEESRSRGDYLEACRCIHICGNQHRHFGYLSLATRKYHEALSLAADTLSGDDRVEAQLTLWRLKGGLNLVENTLINCDYTLARKNNDRLVRNLQEFASSRRLTAKERERLKIYRLHAERQIAESRRMQGFYLRSFKDFRKIYGNYRYWQHEAKAMAALGMAESLRMLGQYDKAQSLYDEVWSYGESGGDERLKARLLRMKIELVRAWRGTVEKDQLEQFKAISRKRSFIYGLIYAGLISASLQLSQNPDDARQSFRDVLSFIRESGHQKLEVAHAELGIAESFRMVGDGKEACKYYRKCLNFYSASQVSWGVVRAIVGLRAIDGAEPQHPKWLKARIKGVDQILLERPVVDPDILVVGFP
;
A
#
# COMPACT_ATOMS: atom_id res chain seq x y z
N MET A 1 -28.99 35.91 -24.53
CA MET A 1 -27.99 35.68 -25.60
C MET A 1 -26.75 35.18 -24.91
N ILE A 2 -26.60 33.85 -24.85
CA ILE A 2 -25.56 33.13 -24.13
C ILE A 2 -24.78 32.42 -25.23
N ASP A 3 -23.58 32.92 -25.47
CA ASP A 3 -22.74 32.48 -26.58
C ASP A 3 -22.09 31.14 -26.24
N GLU A 4 -22.10 30.24 -27.21
CA GLU A 4 -21.51 28.90 -27.16
C GLU A 4 -19.99 29.01 -27.19
N HIS A 5 -19.38 29.34 -26.04
CA HIS A 5 -17.94 29.18 -25.86
C HIS A 5 -17.58 27.70 -25.75
N THR A 6 -17.44 27.10 -26.93
CA THR A 6 -16.60 25.95 -27.20
C THR A 6 -15.23 26.22 -26.58
N TRP A 7 -14.91 25.57 -25.46
CA TRP A 7 -13.55 25.55 -24.90
C TRP A 7 -12.65 24.71 -25.83
N ARG A 8 -12.41 25.19 -27.04
CA ARG A 8 -11.09 25.04 -27.66
C ARG A 8 -10.23 26.00 -26.86
N LEU A 9 -9.33 25.47 -26.04
CA LEU A 9 -8.15 26.24 -25.66
C LEU A 9 -7.46 26.53 -27.00
N THR A 10 -7.82 27.63 -27.65
CA THR A 10 -6.99 28.18 -28.71
C THR A 10 -5.71 28.54 -27.98
N ALA A 11 -4.75 27.62 -27.99
CA ALA A 11 -3.36 28.01 -27.91
C ALA A 11 -3.25 29.13 -28.93
N ASP A 12 -3.05 30.35 -28.43
CA ASP A 12 -2.87 31.51 -29.28
C ASP A 12 -1.87 31.07 -30.38
N PRO A 13 -2.13 31.31 -31.68
CA PRO A 13 -1.23 30.90 -32.77
C PRO A 13 0.27 31.16 -32.53
N PRO A 14 0.69 32.18 -31.74
CA PRO A 14 2.07 32.34 -31.32
C PRO A 14 2.66 31.16 -30.54
N ALA A 15 1.93 30.55 -29.60
CA ALA A 15 2.46 29.52 -28.69
C ALA A 15 2.79 28.21 -29.44
N SER A 16 1.90 27.76 -30.33
CA SER A 16 2.14 26.57 -31.16
C SER A 16 3.25 26.81 -32.19
N LYS A 17 3.33 28.02 -32.76
CA LYS A 17 4.40 28.39 -33.70
C LYS A 17 5.77 28.45 -33.01
N ILE A 18 5.83 28.99 -31.79
CA ILE A 18 7.05 29.01 -30.95
C ILE A 18 7.44 27.58 -30.58
N ALA A 19 6.50 26.75 -30.11
CA ALA A 19 6.75 25.35 -29.78
C ALA A 19 7.27 24.56 -31.00
N ARG A 20 6.69 24.78 -32.19
CA ARG A 20 7.12 24.14 -33.44
C ARG A 20 8.52 24.56 -33.86
N SER A 21 8.80 25.86 -33.86
CA SER A 21 10.11 26.43 -34.19
C SER A 21 11.19 25.95 -33.21
N ALA A 22 10.89 25.95 -31.91
CA ALA A 22 11.80 25.49 -30.86
C ALA A 22 12.10 24.00 -31.01
N ALA A 23 11.08 23.15 -31.20
CA ALA A 23 11.27 21.71 -31.36
C ALA A 23 12.08 21.39 -32.63
N GLN A 24 11.80 22.05 -33.76
CA GLN A 24 12.54 21.86 -35.02
C GLN A 24 14.04 22.18 -34.88
N LYS A 25 14.39 23.23 -34.14
CA LYS A 25 15.80 23.60 -33.90
C LYS A 25 16.52 22.67 -32.91
N VAL A 26 15.82 21.99 -32.01
CA VAL A 26 16.43 21.03 -31.06
C VAL A 26 16.78 19.72 -31.75
N ILE A 27 15.87 19.30 -32.62
CA ILE A 27 15.91 18.04 -33.35
C ILE A 27 17.19 17.85 -34.19
N SER A 28 17.88 18.94 -34.56
CA SER A 28 19.05 18.92 -35.44
C SER A 28 20.43 18.95 -34.75
N SER A 29 20.54 18.91 -33.41
CA SER A 29 21.84 19.08 -32.71
C SER A 29 22.03 18.09 -31.53
N THR A 30 22.78 17.00 -31.72
CA THR A 30 22.91 15.93 -30.70
C THR A 30 24.24 15.17 -30.79
N SER A 31 24.61 14.45 -29.72
CA SER A 31 25.80 13.58 -29.65
C SER A 31 25.43 12.10 -29.40
N ASP A 32 26.32 11.18 -29.77
CA ASP A 32 26.01 9.73 -29.88
C ASP A 32 25.84 8.96 -28.56
N ASP A 33 26.10 9.56 -27.39
CA ASP A 33 26.16 8.83 -26.12
C ASP A 33 25.09 9.19 -25.07
N ARG A 34 24.08 9.99 -25.42
CA ARG A 34 23.12 10.55 -24.46
C ARG A 34 21.66 10.35 -24.88
N VAL A 35 20.74 10.48 -23.92
CA VAL A 35 19.31 10.55 -24.18
C VAL A 35 18.84 12.00 -24.18
N ASP A 36 18.38 12.49 -25.33
CA ASP A 36 17.88 13.86 -25.46
C ASP A 36 16.37 13.92 -25.20
N PHE A 37 15.96 14.70 -24.21
CA PHE A 37 14.54 14.92 -23.88
C PHE A 37 14.05 16.25 -24.45
N ILE A 38 13.01 16.20 -25.28
CA ILE A 38 12.27 17.37 -25.77
C ILE A 38 10.92 17.36 -25.08
N VAL A 39 10.66 18.32 -24.20
CA VAL A 39 9.44 18.31 -23.38
C VAL A 39 8.63 19.60 -23.58
N LEU A 40 7.36 19.43 -23.92
CA LEU A 40 6.37 20.51 -24.02
C LEU A 40 5.28 20.29 -22.95
N PRO A 41 4.97 21.31 -22.13
CA PRO A 41 4.12 21.15 -20.95
C PRO A 41 2.64 20.89 -21.31
N GLU A 42 1.81 20.62 -20.29
CA GLU A 42 0.38 20.31 -20.45
C GLU A 42 -0.41 21.39 -21.22
N CYS A 43 -1.31 20.96 -22.12
CA CYS A 43 -2.15 21.84 -22.96
C CYS A 43 -1.37 22.83 -23.85
N SER A 44 -0.08 22.61 -24.09
CA SER A 44 0.73 23.50 -24.94
C SER A 44 0.68 23.16 -26.43
N VAL A 45 0.19 21.97 -26.78
CA VAL A 45 0.22 21.44 -28.15
C VAL A 45 -1.17 21.00 -28.62
N THR A 46 -1.63 21.56 -29.74
CA THR A 46 -2.86 21.11 -30.41
C THR A 46 -2.65 19.74 -31.08
N LEU A 47 -3.72 18.98 -31.36
CA LEU A 47 -3.57 17.69 -32.05
C LEU A 47 -2.95 17.83 -33.46
N GLN A 48 -3.27 18.93 -34.14
CA GLN A 48 -2.70 19.25 -35.45
C GLN A 48 -1.19 19.51 -35.35
N ASP A 49 -0.77 20.30 -34.37
CA ASP A 49 0.65 20.59 -34.13
C ASP A 49 1.41 19.36 -33.68
N ALA A 50 0.80 18.55 -32.81
CA ALA A 50 1.37 17.30 -32.34
C ALA A 50 1.69 16.37 -33.51
N SER A 51 0.82 16.30 -34.52
CA SER A 51 1.06 15.48 -35.71
C SER A 51 2.29 15.93 -36.49
N SER A 52 2.42 17.25 -36.70
CA SER A 52 3.61 17.81 -37.35
C SER A 52 4.86 17.54 -36.53
N LEU A 53 4.81 17.72 -35.22
CA LEU A 53 5.94 17.54 -34.31
C LEU A 53 6.41 16.08 -34.28
N VAL A 54 5.50 15.12 -34.18
CA VAL A 54 5.82 13.69 -34.18
C VAL A 54 6.45 13.28 -35.51
N THR A 55 5.92 13.74 -36.64
CA THR A 55 6.51 13.46 -37.95
C THR A 55 7.90 14.08 -38.09
N THR A 56 8.09 15.34 -37.69
CA THR A 56 9.41 15.98 -37.69
C THR A 56 10.38 15.24 -36.78
N PHE A 57 9.97 14.87 -35.57
CA PHE A 57 10.78 14.12 -34.62
C PHE A 57 11.20 12.76 -35.20
N ARG A 58 10.25 12.02 -35.79
CA ARG A 58 10.53 10.75 -36.45
C ARG A 58 11.58 10.89 -37.55
N ASN A 59 11.45 11.90 -38.41
CA ASN A 59 12.31 12.07 -39.57
C ASN A 59 13.68 12.65 -39.25
N SER A 60 13.73 13.61 -38.31
CA SER A 60 14.89 14.47 -38.16
C SER A 60 15.57 14.36 -36.80
N ALA A 61 14.91 13.82 -35.76
CA ALA A 61 15.54 13.77 -34.44
C ALA A 61 16.71 12.80 -34.45
N ALA A 62 17.66 13.03 -33.56
CA ALA A 62 18.71 12.08 -33.33
C ALA A 62 18.16 10.75 -32.85
N VAL A 63 18.96 9.71 -33.04
CA VAL A 63 18.76 8.49 -32.28
C VAL A 63 18.96 8.76 -30.78
N SER A 64 18.43 7.88 -29.93
CA SER A 64 18.38 8.06 -28.48
C SER A 64 17.62 9.32 -28.03
N SER A 65 16.65 9.81 -28.79
CA SER A 65 15.83 10.95 -28.37
C SER A 65 14.46 10.53 -27.83
N ALA A 66 13.90 11.33 -26.93
CA ALA A 66 12.54 11.22 -26.40
C ALA A 66 11.80 12.56 -26.53
N LEU A 67 10.60 12.53 -27.10
CA LEU A 67 9.68 13.66 -27.19
C LEU A 67 8.51 13.44 -26.22
N ILE A 68 8.25 14.39 -25.34
CA ILE A 68 7.15 14.36 -24.37
C ILE A 68 6.26 15.58 -24.63
N LEU A 69 4.99 15.34 -24.98
CA LEU A 69 4.02 16.37 -25.30
C LEU A 69 2.85 16.35 -24.33
N GLY A 70 2.51 17.50 -23.76
CA GLY A 70 1.21 17.74 -23.14
C GLY A 70 0.21 18.24 -24.16
N LEU A 71 -0.74 17.38 -24.54
CA LEU A 71 -1.72 17.71 -25.57
C LEU A 71 -2.88 18.54 -25.01
N GLU A 72 -3.60 19.22 -25.90
CA GLU A 72 -4.90 19.81 -25.59
C GLU A 72 -5.94 18.74 -25.22
N VAL A 73 -7.00 19.16 -24.53
CA VAL A 73 -8.12 18.28 -24.18
C VAL A 73 -9.01 18.06 -25.40
N ALA A 74 -8.94 16.87 -25.98
CA ALA A 74 -9.67 16.49 -27.19
C ALA A 74 -10.70 15.38 -26.93
N GLU A 75 -11.59 15.14 -27.90
CA GLU A 75 -12.56 14.04 -27.82
C GLU A 75 -11.87 12.68 -28.07
N ALA A 76 -12.39 11.62 -27.45
CA ALA A 76 -11.82 10.28 -27.56
C ALA A 76 -11.70 9.78 -29.02
N PRO A 77 -12.65 10.02 -29.94
CA PRO A 77 -12.51 9.64 -31.34
C PRO A 77 -11.37 10.39 -32.05
N GLU A 78 -11.20 11.69 -31.81
CA GLU A 78 -10.12 12.50 -32.40
C GLU A 78 -8.75 12.03 -31.89
N LEU A 79 -8.67 11.71 -30.59
CA LEU A 79 -7.47 11.14 -29.99
C LEU A 79 -7.15 9.76 -30.56
N LEU A 80 -8.15 8.93 -30.79
CA LEU A 80 -7.96 7.60 -31.36
C LEU A 80 -7.47 7.68 -32.80
N GLU A 81 -8.07 8.54 -33.63
CA GLU A 81 -7.62 8.80 -35.00
C GLU A 81 -6.17 9.30 -35.01
N PHE A 82 -5.83 10.23 -34.12
CA PHE A 82 -4.47 10.71 -33.94
C PHE A 82 -3.51 9.57 -33.52
N CYS A 83 -3.92 8.70 -32.58
CA CYS A 83 -3.11 7.57 -32.15
C CYS A 83 -2.87 6.57 -33.29
N ASP A 84 -3.89 6.26 -34.08
CA ASP A 84 -3.80 5.34 -35.21
C ASP A 84 -2.90 5.92 -36.32
N ALA A 85 -3.02 7.22 -36.62
CA ALA A 85 -2.19 7.91 -37.60
C ALA A 85 -0.69 7.93 -37.25
N HIS A 86 -0.35 7.84 -35.96
CA HIS A 86 1.02 7.86 -35.47
C HIS A 86 1.52 6.51 -34.95
N SER A 87 0.80 5.43 -35.27
CA SER A 87 1.12 4.06 -34.85
C SER A 87 1.43 3.96 -33.36
N ALA A 88 0.61 4.62 -32.54
CA ALA A 88 0.73 4.54 -31.09
C ALA A 88 0.66 3.08 -30.65
N GLN A 89 1.53 2.69 -29.72
CA GLN A 89 1.64 1.31 -29.31
C GLN A 89 0.32 0.84 -28.68
N PRO A 90 -0.20 -0.34 -29.08
CA PRO A 90 -1.41 -0.87 -28.50
C PRO A 90 -1.19 -1.19 -27.03
N ASP A 91 -1.95 -0.51 -26.17
CA ASP A 91 -1.92 -0.70 -24.74
C ASP A 91 -3.31 -0.46 -24.11
N ARG A 92 -3.34 -0.48 -22.78
CA ARG A 92 -4.55 -0.25 -21.99
C ARG A 92 -5.15 1.14 -22.23
N THR A 93 -4.34 2.15 -22.51
CA THR A 93 -4.80 3.51 -22.78
C THR A 93 -5.61 3.56 -24.08
N LEU A 94 -5.13 2.91 -25.15
CA LEU A 94 -5.88 2.84 -26.41
C LEU A 94 -7.19 2.05 -26.26
N GLU A 95 -7.21 1.00 -25.44
CA GLU A 95 -8.43 0.26 -25.13
C GLU A 95 -9.47 1.15 -24.41
N LEU A 96 -9.03 1.99 -23.47
CA LEU A 96 -9.88 2.97 -22.80
C LEU A 96 -10.44 3.99 -23.79
N LEU A 97 -9.62 4.51 -24.71
CA LEU A 97 -10.10 5.45 -25.74
C LEU A 97 -11.13 4.80 -26.67
N ARG A 98 -10.90 3.56 -27.11
CA ARG A 98 -11.81 2.80 -28.00
C ARG A 98 -13.16 2.51 -27.36
N THR A 99 -13.17 2.27 -26.05
CA THR A 99 -14.39 1.92 -25.29
C THR A 99 -15.10 3.14 -24.69
N ALA A 100 -14.49 4.31 -24.76
CA ALA A 100 -15.09 5.55 -24.26
C ALA A 100 -16.32 5.96 -25.08
N ALA A 101 -17.24 6.70 -24.45
CA ALA A 101 -18.36 7.28 -25.19
C ALA A 101 -17.84 8.28 -26.22
N ARG A 102 -18.52 8.41 -27.37
CA ARG A 102 -18.06 9.28 -28.48
C ARG A 102 -17.75 10.73 -28.07
N ARG A 103 -18.48 11.27 -27.09
CA ARG A 103 -18.29 12.64 -26.57
C ARG A 103 -17.42 12.72 -25.31
N SER A 104 -16.82 11.61 -24.89
CA SER A 104 -15.87 11.63 -23.77
C SER A 104 -14.63 12.39 -24.21
N ARG A 105 -14.23 13.39 -23.42
CA ARG A 105 -12.99 14.13 -23.63
C ARG A 105 -11.89 13.55 -22.77
N ALA A 106 -10.64 13.61 -23.21
CA ALA A 106 -9.50 13.17 -22.42
C ALA A 106 -8.38 14.21 -22.45
N ASN A 107 -7.73 14.37 -21.31
CA ASN A 107 -6.47 15.10 -21.19
C ASN A 107 -5.35 14.05 -21.24
N VAL A 108 -4.45 14.16 -22.20
CA VAL A 108 -3.44 13.13 -22.47
C VAL A 108 -2.03 13.72 -22.58
N SER A 109 -1.06 12.91 -22.18
CA SER A 109 0.34 13.11 -22.56
C SER A 109 0.72 12.12 -23.66
N LEU A 110 1.59 12.56 -24.57
CA LEU A 110 2.20 11.72 -25.58
C LEU A 110 3.70 11.61 -25.32
N VAL A 111 4.23 10.40 -25.48
CA VAL A 111 5.67 10.12 -25.42
C VAL A 111 6.09 9.42 -26.71
N ALA A 112 7.01 10.01 -27.48
CA ALA A 112 7.61 9.38 -28.64
C ALA A 112 9.11 9.11 -28.40
N LEU A 113 9.56 7.90 -28.66
CA LEU A 113 10.93 7.43 -28.40
C LEU A 113 11.60 7.02 -29.70
N LYS A 114 12.79 7.54 -29.99
CA LYS A 114 13.59 7.21 -31.18
C LYS A 114 14.88 6.47 -30.80
N PRO A 115 14.90 5.13 -30.74
CA PRO A 115 16.07 4.34 -30.30
C PRO A 115 17.22 4.31 -31.33
N ARG A 116 18.43 3.86 -30.92
CA ARG A 116 19.65 3.79 -31.79
C ARG A 116 19.54 2.92 -33.03
N GLY A 117 18.69 1.89 -33.00
CA GLY A 117 18.57 0.95 -34.12
C GLY A 117 17.13 0.63 -34.49
N GLY A 118 16.17 1.50 -34.16
CA GLY A 118 14.75 1.16 -34.31
C GLY A 118 13.88 2.32 -34.77
N GLN A 119 12.67 1.95 -35.21
CA GLN A 119 11.65 2.91 -35.56
C GLN A 119 11.16 3.67 -34.31
N THR A 120 10.74 4.92 -34.52
CA THR A 120 10.13 5.73 -33.46
C THR A 120 8.87 5.04 -32.94
N LYS A 121 8.80 4.86 -31.61
CA LYS A 121 7.63 4.32 -30.92
C LYS A 121 6.88 5.43 -30.22
N THR A 122 5.57 5.49 -30.39
CA THR A 122 4.71 6.50 -29.77
C THR A 122 3.79 5.86 -28.73
N PHE A 123 3.59 6.53 -27.60
CA PHE A 123 2.76 6.11 -26.48
C PHE A 123 1.86 7.27 -26.07
N VAL A 124 0.66 6.97 -25.60
CA VAL A 124 -0.28 7.96 -25.08
C VAL A 124 -0.71 7.54 -23.68
N GLN A 125 -0.81 8.49 -22.76
CA GLN A 125 -1.27 8.26 -21.40
C GLN A 125 -2.40 9.25 -21.07
N ILE A 126 -3.56 8.73 -20.67
CA ILE A 126 -4.65 9.57 -20.17
C ILE A 126 -4.34 9.99 -18.73
N LYS A 127 -4.54 11.27 -18.43
CA LYS A 127 -4.45 11.83 -17.08
C LYS A 127 -5.33 11.06 -16.10
N LEU A 128 -4.79 10.72 -14.94
CA LEU A 128 -5.51 9.90 -13.95
C LEU A 128 -6.63 10.68 -13.27
N PHE A 129 -6.35 11.94 -12.96
CA PHE A 129 -7.25 12.80 -12.20
C PHE A 129 -7.56 14.07 -12.98
N PRO A 130 -8.67 14.08 -13.74
CA PRO A 130 -9.11 15.27 -14.42
C PRO A 130 -9.28 16.43 -13.46
N SER A 131 -8.80 17.60 -13.87
CA SER A 131 -8.88 18.79 -13.03
C SER A 131 -10.34 19.24 -12.87
N ARG A 132 -10.62 20.02 -11.82
CA ARG A 132 -11.93 20.68 -11.67
C ARG A 132 -12.22 21.66 -12.80
N PHE A 133 -11.19 22.12 -13.51
CA PHE A 133 -11.33 23.01 -14.65
C PHE A 133 -11.76 22.26 -15.92
N GLU A 134 -11.36 21.00 -16.05
CA GLU A 134 -11.78 20.11 -17.15
C GLU A 134 -13.24 19.60 -17.03
N SER A 135 -13.88 19.83 -15.88
CA SER A 135 -15.22 19.29 -15.55
C SER A 135 -16.29 20.37 -15.34
N ARG A 136 -16.00 21.63 -15.66
CA ARG A 136 -16.98 22.75 -15.56
C ARG A 136 -17.76 22.94 -16.87
N ASN A 137 -18.97 23.50 -16.75
CA ASN A 137 -19.82 24.00 -17.84
C ASN A 137 -20.46 22.96 -18.78
N GLY A 138 -21.23 21.99 -18.27
CA GLY A 138 -22.08 21.14 -19.11
C GLY A 138 -21.33 20.18 -20.05
N VAL A 139 -20.00 20.16 -19.99
CA VAL A 139 -19.15 19.24 -20.74
C VAL A 139 -19.19 17.85 -20.09
N PRO A 140 -19.26 16.76 -20.88
CA PRO A 140 -19.18 15.40 -20.36
C PRO A 140 -17.96 15.20 -19.46
N PRO A 141 -18.04 14.36 -18.40
CA PRO A 141 -16.92 14.11 -17.53
C PRO A 141 -15.73 13.58 -18.34
N ALA A 142 -14.56 14.20 -18.14
CA ALA A 142 -13.34 13.77 -18.78
C ALA A 142 -13.02 12.31 -18.42
N LEU A 143 -12.62 11.54 -19.44
CA LEU A 143 -12.14 10.17 -19.33
C LEU A 143 -10.94 10.15 -18.38
N ARG A 144 -10.91 9.16 -17.49
CA ARG A 144 -9.85 8.98 -16.50
C ARG A 144 -8.94 7.85 -16.92
N GLY A 145 -7.63 8.08 -16.86
CA GLY A 145 -6.66 7.00 -16.99
C GLY A 145 -6.68 6.06 -15.79
N ASP A 146 -6.30 4.81 -16.02
CA ASP A 146 -6.15 3.78 -14.97
C ASP A 146 -4.71 3.23 -14.86
N CYS A 147 -3.78 3.74 -15.68
CA CYS A 147 -2.39 3.29 -15.72
C CYS A 147 -1.38 4.45 -15.81
N ILE A 148 -0.16 4.17 -15.35
CA ILE A 148 1.01 5.04 -15.52
C ILE A 148 2.09 4.22 -16.21
N HIS A 149 2.65 4.76 -17.27
CA HIS A 149 3.76 4.13 -17.98
C HIS A 149 5.08 4.47 -17.30
N ARG A 150 5.90 3.43 -17.09
CA ARG A 150 7.32 3.56 -16.82
C ARG A 150 8.07 3.20 -18.10
N PHE A 151 8.87 4.13 -18.59
CA PHE A 151 9.70 3.94 -19.77
C PHE A 151 11.10 3.49 -19.34
N ILE A 152 11.64 2.51 -20.03
CA ILE A 152 13.07 2.14 -19.97
C ILE A 152 13.60 2.33 -21.39
N PHE A 153 14.43 3.34 -21.59
CA PHE A 153 14.87 3.80 -22.89
C PHE A 153 16.35 4.12 -22.87
N GLU A 154 17.15 3.37 -23.64
CA GLU A 154 18.61 3.56 -23.75
C GLU A 154 19.32 3.63 -22.38
N GLY A 155 18.91 2.75 -21.45
CA GLY A 155 19.44 2.68 -20.10
C GLY A 155 18.86 3.71 -19.11
N VAL A 156 18.00 4.62 -19.57
CA VAL A 156 17.31 5.62 -18.74
C VAL A 156 15.90 5.16 -18.40
N SER A 157 15.53 5.26 -17.13
CA SER A 157 14.22 4.93 -16.57
C SER A 157 13.47 6.20 -16.18
N PHE A 158 12.29 6.43 -16.77
CA PHE A 158 11.49 7.62 -16.45
C PHE A 158 9.97 7.40 -16.45
N ILE A 159 9.26 8.32 -15.79
CA ILE A 159 7.81 8.41 -15.73
C ILE A 159 7.38 9.82 -16.13
N VAL A 160 6.24 9.92 -16.81
CA VAL A 160 5.59 11.20 -17.15
C VAL A 160 4.23 11.27 -16.46
N LEU A 161 4.01 12.33 -15.69
CA LEU A 161 2.73 12.66 -15.06
C LEU A 161 2.19 13.96 -15.66
N ALA A 162 0.87 14.08 -15.67
CA ALA A 162 0.18 15.29 -16.08
C ALA A 162 -0.41 16.01 -14.87
N CYS A 163 -0.02 17.27 -14.68
CA CYS A 163 -0.73 18.23 -13.85
C CYS A 163 -0.80 17.84 -12.37
N SER A 164 -2.02 17.81 -11.85
CA SER A 164 -2.36 17.37 -10.51
C SER A 164 -2.13 15.88 -10.28
N ASP A 165 -1.76 15.06 -11.27
CA ASP A 165 -1.55 13.63 -11.04
C ASP A 165 -0.51 13.38 -9.95
N LEU A 166 0.57 14.18 -9.88
CA LEU A 166 1.60 14.06 -8.85
C LEU A 166 1.08 14.28 -7.41
N ILE A 167 0.01 15.07 -7.23
CA ILE A 167 -0.49 15.48 -5.91
C ILE A 167 -1.89 14.96 -5.58
N SER A 168 -2.58 14.37 -6.57
CA SER A 168 -3.96 13.91 -6.45
C SER A 168 -4.07 12.59 -5.70
N ARG A 169 -5.24 12.36 -5.10
CA ARG A 169 -5.61 11.13 -4.41
C ARG A 169 -6.72 10.43 -5.18
N PRO A 170 -6.59 9.13 -5.50
CA PRO A 170 -7.71 8.34 -5.97
C PRO A 170 -8.88 8.42 -5.00
N THR A 171 -10.12 8.50 -5.52
CA THR A 171 -11.31 8.58 -4.69
C THR A 171 -11.38 7.39 -3.74
N GLY A 172 -11.50 7.66 -2.43
CA GLY A 172 -11.53 6.62 -1.39
C GLY A 172 -10.16 6.09 -0.97
N ARG A 173 -9.05 6.55 -1.56
CA ARG A 173 -7.69 6.18 -1.13
C ARG A 173 -7.05 7.28 -0.29
N VAL A 174 -6.24 6.85 0.67
CA VAL A 174 -5.43 7.74 1.54
C VAL A 174 -4.17 8.18 0.80
N LEU A 175 -3.65 7.31 -0.07
CA LEU A 175 -2.41 7.49 -0.82
C LEU A 175 -2.63 8.39 -2.04
N ARG A 176 -1.67 9.27 -2.31
CA ARG A 176 -1.53 10.02 -3.56
C ARG A 176 -0.95 9.13 -4.65
N THR A 177 -1.05 9.57 -5.91
CA THR A 177 -0.41 8.88 -7.04
C THR A 177 1.08 8.69 -6.82
N VAL A 178 1.80 9.72 -6.35
CA VAL A 178 3.24 9.62 -6.05
C VAL A 178 3.53 8.52 -5.02
N ASP A 179 2.65 8.37 -4.04
CA ASP A 179 2.85 7.35 -3.00
C ASP A 179 2.73 5.94 -3.56
N ILE A 180 1.88 5.77 -4.58
CA ILE A 180 1.65 4.52 -5.31
C ILE A 180 2.82 4.23 -6.23
N ILE A 181 3.31 5.24 -6.97
CA ILE A 181 4.50 5.12 -7.83
C ILE A 181 5.68 4.64 -7.00
N ASP A 182 5.99 5.36 -5.93
CA ASP A 182 7.05 5.05 -5.00
C ASP A 182 6.90 3.63 -4.41
N PHE A 183 5.69 3.27 -3.95
CA PHE A 183 5.39 1.90 -3.51
C PHE A 183 5.66 0.85 -4.59
N CYS A 184 5.29 1.10 -5.85
CA CYS A 184 5.52 0.19 -6.95
C CYS A 184 7.01 0.04 -7.30
N LEU A 185 7.78 1.13 -7.22
CA LEU A 185 9.24 1.13 -7.42
C LEU A 185 9.94 0.35 -6.30
N LEU A 186 9.63 0.66 -5.04
CA LEU A 186 10.13 -0.05 -3.85
C LEU A 186 9.80 -1.54 -3.91
N LYS A 187 8.54 -1.90 -4.20
CA LYS A 187 8.09 -3.29 -4.27
C LYS A 187 8.89 -4.12 -5.28
N ARG A 188 9.32 -3.50 -6.37
CA ARG A 188 10.06 -4.16 -7.45
C ARG A 188 11.57 -3.99 -7.31
N ASN A 189 12.04 -3.23 -6.32
CA ASN A 189 13.45 -2.83 -6.16
C ASN A 189 14.02 -2.20 -7.43
N ILE A 190 13.29 -1.21 -7.96
CA ILE A 190 13.59 -0.55 -9.22
C ILE A 190 13.90 0.93 -8.95
N SER A 191 14.99 1.44 -9.54
CA SER A 191 15.30 2.86 -9.55
C SER A 191 14.52 3.61 -10.64
N LEU A 192 14.31 4.90 -10.40
CA LEU A 192 13.76 5.86 -11.35
C LEU A 192 14.77 7.00 -11.50
N ASP A 193 15.17 7.28 -12.73
CA ASP A 193 16.14 8.35 -13.01
C ASP A 193 15.40 9.70 -13.13
N PHE A 194 14.27 9.71 -13.85
CA PHE A 194 13.48 10.92 -14.06
C PHE A 194 11.99 10.77 -13.75
N LEU A 195 11.44 11.78 -13.10
CA LEU A 195 10.01 11.99 -12.97
C LEU A 195 9.64 13.34 -13.58
N PHE A 196 9.06 13.31 -14.77
CA PHE A 196 8.52 14.49 -15.41
C PHE A 196 7.09 14.73 -14.94
N ASN A 197 6.79 15.94 -14.48
CA ASN A 197 5.42 16.39 -14.32
C ASN A 197 5.18 17.59 -15.25
N ILE A 198 4.45 17.35 -16.33
CA ILE A 198 4.04 18.38 -17.28
C ILE A 198 2.71 18.96 -16.82
N GLN A 199 2.60 20.27 -16.64
CA GLN A 199 1.43 20.84 -15.99
C GLN A 199 1.10 22.25 -16.43
N HIS A 200 -0.14 22.65 -16.23
CA HIS A 200 -0.56 24.06 -16.29
C HIS A 200 -0.89 24.63 -14.89
N ASN A 201 -1.55 23.86 -14.03
CA ASN A 201 -2.00 24.29 -12.69
C ASN A 201 -2.27 23.04 -11.82
N PRO A 202 -1.81 22.93 -10.56
CA PRO A 202 -1.21 23.97 -9.72
C PRO A 202 0.24 24.32 -10.03
N SER A 203 0.64 25.52 -9.60
CA SER A 203 2.05 25.94 -9.56
C SER A 203 2.89 24.91 -8.76
N PRO A 204 4.14 24.61 -9.17
CA PRO A 204 5.12 23.83 -8.40
C PRO A 204 5.31 24.27 -6.96
N ASP A 205 5.06 25.55 -6.67
CA ASP A 205 5.15 26.13 -5.33
C ASP A 205 3.96 25.80 -4.43
N HIS A 206 2.94 25.15 -4.98
CA HIS A 206 1.78 24.72 -4.22
C HIS A 206 2.19 23.68 -3.18
N HIS A 207 1.76 23.87 -1.92
CA HIS A 207 2.10 22.99 -0.78
C HIS A 207 1.88 21.49 -1.05
N GLY A 208 0.93 21.14 -1.91
CA GLY A 208 0.71 19.76 -2.35
C GLY A 208 1.92 19.12 -3.04
N PHE A 209 2.67 19.89 -3.85
CA PHE A 209 3.92 19.42 -4.48
C PHE A 209 5.00 19.23 -3.44
N HIS A 210 5.20 20.22 -2.56
CA HIS A 210 6.20 20.10 -1.50
C HIS A 210 5.99 18.82 -0.69
N HIS A 211 4.75 18.56 -0.30
CA HIS A 211 4.39 17.32 0.39
C HIS A 211 4.72 16.08 -0.46
N SER A 212 4.31 16.04 -1.73
CA SER A 212 4.63 14.90 -2.61
C SER A 212 6.14 14.71 -2.82
N LEU A 213 6.92 15.79 -2.91
CA LEU A 213 8.37 15.76 -3.07
C LEU A 213 9.07 15.30 -1.80
N SER A 214 8.67 15.80 -0.62
CA SER A 214 9.18 15.30 0.67
C SER A 214 9.00 13.79 0.77
N ARG A 215 7.86 13.25 0.35
CA ARG A 215 7.63 11.80 0.39
C ARG A 215 8.50 11.01 -0.56
N LEU A 216 8.72 11.56 -1.74
CA LEU A 216 9.48 10.89 -2.78
C LEU A 216 10.98 10.91 -2.46
N TYR A 217 11.50 12.00 -1.88
CA TYR A 217 12.92 12.14 -1.57
C TYR A 217 13.30 11.74 -0.15
N ASP A 218 12.42 11.91 0.85
CA ASP A 218 12.57 11.40 2.22
C ASP A 218 11.82 10.07 2.40
N ASP A 219 12.13 9.09 1.55
CA ASP A 219 11.57 7.75 1.66
C ASP A 219 12.15 6.96 2.86
N GLY A 220 13.16 7.50 3.54
CA GLY A 220 13.86 6.84 4.65
C GLY A 220 14.74 5.65 4.25
N THR A 221 14.87 5.34 2.96
CA THR A 221 15.74 4.29 2.38
C THR A 221 16.83 4.85 1.48
N GLY A 222 16.71 6.09 1.03
CA GLY A 222 17.61 6.70 0.06
C GLY A 222 17.47 6.12 -1.34
N LEU A 223 16.40 5.36 -1.65
CA LEU A 223 16.22 4.73 -2.96
C LEU A 223 16.10 5.78 -4.07
N HIS A 224 15.48 6.92 -3.75
CA HIS A 224 15.33 8.05 -4.67
C HIS A 224 16.42 9.11 -4.53
N SER A 225 17.57 8.79 -3.91
CA SER A 225 18.70 9.71 -3.78
C SER A 225 19.26 10.20 -5.13
N GLU A 226 19.04 9.41 -6.19
CA GLU A 226 19.43 9.72 -7.57
C GLU A 226 18.30 10.34 -8.40
N LEU A 227 17.06 10.37 -7.90
CA LEU A 227 15.92 10.82 -8.70
C LEU A 227 16.06 12.30 -9.09
N CYS A 228 15.80 12.61 -10.35
CA CYS A 228 15.59 13.97 -10.83
C CYS A 228 14.11 14.21 -11.11
N VAL A 229 13.50 15.19 -10.42
CA VAL A 229 12.11 15.60 -10.66
C VAL A 229 12.09 16.88 -11.49
N VAL A 230 11.42 16.82 -12.65
CA VAL A 230 11.30 17.94 -13.57
C VAL A 230 9.85 18.41 -13.59
N LEU A 231 9.58 19.60 -13.05
CA LEU A 231 8.26 20.22 -13.02
C LEU A 231 8.18 21.29 -14.12
N LEU A 232 7.38 21.06 -15.15
CA LEU A 232 7.31 21.92 -16.34
C LEU A 232 5.94 22.56 -16.44
N ASN A 233 5.89 23.89 -16.29
CA ASN A 233 4.65 24.65 -16.37
C ASN A 233 4.42 25.23 -17.76
N ALA A 234 3.18 25.14 -18.22
CA ALA A 234 2.70 25.88 -19.37
C ALA A 234 2.37 27.34 -18.96
N TYR A 235 2.97 28.29 -19.67
CA TYR A 235 2.57 29.69 -19.65
C TYR A 235 1.42 29.89 -20.64
N ILE A 236 0.27 30.37 -20.16
CA ILE A 236 -0.86 30.77 -21.00
C ILE A 236 -0.99 32.29 -20.94
N PRO A 237 -0.65 33.03 -22.01
CA PRO A 237 -0.82 34.47 -22.07
C PRO A 237 -2.24 34.90 -21.69
N GLY A 238 -2.36 35.91 -20.83
CA GLY A 238 -3.67 36.43 -20.39
C GLY A 238 -4.41 35.60 -19.34
N SER A 239 -3.88 34.44 -18.93
CA SER A 239 -4.43 33.68 -17.79
C SER A 239 -4.26 34.48 -16.49
N LYS A 240 -5.37 34.67 -15.75
CA LYS A 240 -5.32 35.24 -14.38
C LYS A 240 -4.62 34.34 -13.37
N VAL A 241 -4.40 33.07 -13.72
CA VAL A 241 -3.67 32.12 -12.89
C VAL A 241 -2.21 32.18 -13.31
N ALA A 242 -1.37 32.82 -12.48
CA ALA A 242 0.08 32.75 -12.65
C ALA A 242 0.51 31.28 -12.53
N GLY A 243 0.72 30.61 -13.67
CA GLY A 243 1.45 29.36 -13.71
C GLY A 243 2.82 29.64 -13.12
N GLY A 244 3.22 28.91 -12.08
CA GLY A 244 4.47 29.18 -11.38
C GLY A 244 5.70 29.01 -12.28
N HIS A 245 6.88 29.15 -11.71
CA HIS A 245 8.12 28.83 -12.42
C HIS A 245 8.31 27.33 -12.56
N SER A 246 8.80 26.88 -13.72
CA SER A 246 9.25 25.50 -13.92
C SER A 246 10.49 25.22 -13.06
N LYS A 247 10.67 23.97 -12.60
CA LYS A 247 11.74 23.60 -11.67
C LYS A 247 12.39 22.28 -12.06
N VAL A 248 13.69 22.17 -11.85
CA VAL A 248 14.48 20.93 -11.94
C VAL A 248 15.04 20.63 -10.56
N LEU A 249 14.64 19.52 -9.95
CA LEU A 249 14.88 19.21 -8.54
C LEU A 249 15.66 17.91 -8.39
N PHE A 250 16.54 17.88 -7.39
CA PHE A 250 17.41 16.76 -7.02
C PHE A 250 17.39 16.56 -5.52
N HIS A 251 17.78 15.38 -5.04
CA HIS A 251 17.98 15.15 -3.63
C HIS A 251 19.05 16.11 -3.05
N LYS A 252 18.85 16.61 -1.82
CA LYS A 252 19.74 17.60 -1.15
C LYS A 252 21.23 17.24 -1.08
N ASN A 253 21.56 15.95 -1.14
CA ASN A 253 22.94 15.47 -1.11
C ASN A 253 23.69 15.66 -2.45
N LYS A 254 23.02 16.18 -3.49
CA LYS A 254 23.64 16.43 -4.79
C LYS A 254 24.30 17.80 -4.81
N ARG A 255 25.59 17.82 -5.16
CA ARG A 255 26.33 19.06 -5.39
C ARG A 255 25.99 19.60 -6.78
N LEU A 256 25.51 20.84 -6.82
CA LEU A 256 25.10 21.54 -8.03
C LEU A 256 26.04 22.73 -8.30
N GLN A 257 26.07 23.19 -9.56
CA GLN A 257 26.84 24.41 -9.89
C GLN A 257 26.27 25.62 -9.15
N PRO A 258 27.12 26.54 -8.66
CA PRO A 258 26.69 27.72 -7.92
C PRO A 258 26.01 28.73 -8.86
N PHE A 259 24.79 29.13 -8.52
CA PHE A 259 24.04 30.24 -9.12
C PHE A 259 23.50 31.14 -7.99
N PHE A 260 22.80 32.23 -8.34
CA PHE A 260 22.14 33.08 -7.36
C PHE A 260 21.11 32.28 -6.56
N PRO A 261 21.23 32.19 -5.23
CA PRO A 261 20.26 31.48 -4.40
C PRO A 261 18.91 32.19 -4.46
N VAL A 262 17.83 31.42 -4.59
CA VAL A 262 16.45 31.89 -4.53
C VAL A 262 15.62 31.02 -3.60
N LYS A 263 14.37 31.42 -3.41
CA LYS A 263 13.32 30.78 -2.62
C LYS A 263 13.67 29.37 -2.12
N GLN A 264 13.81 29.24 -0.80
CA GLN A 264 13.98 27.96 -0.13
C GLN A 264 12.73 27.08 -0.30
N LEU A 265 12.93 25.78 -0.51
CA LEU A 265 11.84 24.80 -0.47
C LEU A 265 11.84 24.05 0.88
N PRO A 266 10.67 23.82 1.49
CA PRO A 266 10.55 23.09 2.76
C PRO A 266 10.60 21.57 2.56
N VAL A 267 11.49 21.09 1.70
CA VAL A 267 11.64 19.67 1.31
C VAL A 267 13.13 19.37 1.10
N PRO A 268 13.58 18.10 1.18
CA PRO A 268 15.01 17.74 1.10
C PRO A 268 15.50 17.71 -0.36
N VAL A 269 15.24 18.78 -1.10
CA VAL A 269 15.68 18.94 -2.48
C VAL A 269 16.48 20.22 -2.66
N VAL A 270 17.32 20.20 -3.68
CA VAL A 270 18.01 21.37 -4.25
C VAL A 270 17.77 21.36 -5.75
N GLY A 271 17.97 22.48 -6.42
CA GLY A 271 17.71 22.50 -7.86
C GLY A 271 17.78 23.86 -8.52
N TYR A 272 17.10 23.95 -9.65
CA TYR A 272 17.07 25.14 -10.50
C TYR A 272 15.63 25.57 -10.74
N GLU A 273 15.38 26.86 -10.62
CA GLU A 273 14.15 27.50 -11.09
C GLU A 273 14.40 28.13 -12.46
N LEU A 274 13.52 27.83 -13.42
CA LEU A 274 13.59 28.39 -14.76
C LEU A 274 12.89 29.77 -14.80
N PRO A 275 13.35 30.69 -15.66
CA PRO A 275 12.70 31.98 -15.87
C PRO A 275 11.21 31.85 -16.22
N ALA A 276 10.40 32.84 -15.83
CA ALA A 276 8.98 32.88 -16.21
C ALA A 276 8.75 33.18 -17.69
N ALA A 277 9.75 33.77 -18.36
CA ALA A 277 9.67 34.08 -19.78
C ALA A 277 9.67 32.80 -20.64
N PRO A 278 9.02 32.80 -21.82
CA PRO A 278 9.10 31.69 -22.76
C PRO A 278 10.55 31.43 -23.18
N CYS A 279 11.16 30.38 -22.63
CA CYS A 279 12.52 30.00 -22.89
C CYS A 279 12.61 28.57 -23.42
N ARG A 280 13.64 28.30 -24.22
CA ARG A 280 14.06 26.93 -24.53
C ARG A 280 15.12 26.55 -23.51
N ALA A 281 14.82 25.58 -22.65
CA ALA A 281 15.81 24.96 -21.77
C ALA A 281 16.22 23.59 -22.35
N ARG A 282 17.52 23.42 -22.62
CA ARG A 282 18.14 22.13 -22.91
C ARG A 282 18.82 21.67 -21.63
N LEU A 283 18.31 20.57 -21.09
CA LEU A 283 18.87 19.92 -19.91
C LEU A 283 19.79 18.81 -20.37
N LEU A 284 21.09 19.03 -20.26
CA LEU A 284 22.12 18.03 -20.52
C LEU A 284 22.32 17.23 -19.24
N MET A 285 21.69 16.06 -19.19
CA MET A 285 21.72 15.21 -18.02
C MET A 285 22.86 14.20 -18.19
N HIS A 286 23.88 14.31 -17.36
CA HIS A 286 24.93 13.30 -17.30
C HIS A 286 24.39 12.05 -16.60
N ARG A 287 24.94 10.89 -16.93
CA ARG A 287 24.60 9.65 -16.20
C ARG A 287 24.77 9.92 -14.71
N LEU A 288 23.69 9.70 -13.96
CA LEU A 288 23.71 9.85 -12.51
C LEU A 288 24.71 8.84 -11.95
N PRO A 289 25.78 9.30 -11.27
CA PRO A 289 26.77 8.40 -10.72
C PRO A 289 26.09 7.51 -9.69
N LYS A 290 26.36 6.21 -9.77
CA LYS A 290 25.83 5.28 -8.76
C LYS A 290 26.40 5.66 -7.39
N HIS A 291 25.73 5.34 -6.28
CA HIS A 291 26.15 5.75 -4.94
C HIS A 291 27.60 5.35 -4.54
N TRP A 292 28.25 4.45 -5.29
CA TRP A 292 29.65 4.06 -5.13
C TRP A 292 30.65 4.77 -6.08
N GLU A 293 30.19 5.55 -7.06
CA GLU A 293 31.01 6.30 -8.02
C GLU A 293 31.37 7.66 -7.39
N ARG A 294 32.58 7.77 -6.82
CA ARG A 294 33.06 8.93 -6.03
C ARG A 294 33.39 10.20 -6.84
N HIS A 295 32.91 10.36 -8.07
CA HIS A 295 33.31 11.49 -8.92
C HIS A 295 32.39 12.71 -8.77
N GLU A 296 33.01 13.90 -8.70
CA GLU A 296 32.39 15.22 -8.64
C GLU A 296 31.73 15.62 -9.97
N THR A 297 30.67 14.92 -10.37
CA THR A 297 29.95 15.27 -11.60
C THR A 297 28.66 16.02 -11.27
N CYS A 298 28.45 17.16 -11.95
CA CYS A 298 27.17 17.84 -11.92
C CYS A 298 26.19 17.01 -12.74
N PRO A 299 25.07 16.53 -12.17
CA PRO A 299 24.19 15.61 -12.88
C PRO A 299 23.45 16.28 -14.05
N VAL A 300 23.34 17.61 -14.06
CA VAL A 300 22.63 18.36 -15.09
C VAL A 300 23.33 19.67 -15.40
N GLU A 301 23.65 19.88 -16.68
CA GLU A 301 23.99 21.18 -17.25
C GLU A 301 22.71 21.76 -17.90
N ILE A 302 22.42 23.04 -17.66
CA ILE A 302 21.24 23.71 -18.24
C ILE A 302 21.72 24.75 -19.24
N GLU A 303 21.55 24.47 -20.52
CA GLU A 303 21.67 25.46 -21.57
C GLU A 303 20.30 26.06 -21.81
N SER A 304 20.17 27.38 -21.94
CA SER A 304 18.92 27.98 -22.38
C SER A 304 19.16 29.08 -23.38
N THR A 305 18.15 29.25 -24.22
CA THR A 305 18.13 30.26 -25.26
C THR A 305 16.77 30.93 -25.20
N ASP A 306 16.75 32.25 -25.28
CA ASP A 306 15.51 33.00 -25.44
C ASP A 306 14.81 32.59 -26.73
N SER A 307 13.48 32.57 -26.69
CA SER A 307 12.66 32.11 -27.82
C SER A 307 12.48 33.17 -28.93
N GLU A 308 13.16 34.32 -28.84
CA GLU A 308 12.97 35.42 -29.79
C GLU A 308 13.62 35.20 -31.18
N ALA A 309 13.16 36.01 -32.12
CA ALA A 309 13.14 35.80 -33.57
C ALA A 309 14.46 35.30 -34.20
N PRO A 310 14.37 34.52 -35.30
CA PRO A 310 15.55 34.16 -36.10
C PRO A 310 16.34 35.43 -36.50
N GLY A 311 17.55 35.60 -35.96
CA GLY A 311 18.44 36.73 -36.28
C GLY A 311 18.82 37.64 -35.10
N SER A 312 18.24 37.47 -33.92
CA SER A 312 18.67 38.21 -32.72
C SER A 312 20.09 37.81 -32.29
N PRO A 313 20.94 38.76 -31.83
CA PRO A 313 22.26 38.45 -31.29
C PRO A 313 22.15 37.48 -30.10
N PRO A 314 23.21 36.69 -29.79
CA PRO A 314 23.21 35.81 -28.63
C PRO A 314 22.91 36.63 -27.38
N VAL A 315 21.73 36.40 -26.80
CA VAL A 315 21.32 37.00 -25.53
C VAL A 315 22.25 36.47 -24.44
N GLU A 316 22.55 37.30 -23.44
CA GLU A 316 23.26 36.86 -22.25
C GLU A 316 22.62 35.58 -21.68
N PRO A 317 23.41 34.64 -21.12
CA PRO A 317 22.85 33.42 -20.53
C PRO A 317 21.72 33.79 -19.57
N LEU A 318 20.53 33.24 -19.78
CA LEU A 318 19.41 33.44 -18.86
C LEU A 318 19.88 33.06 -17.46
N GLN A 319 19.72 34.00 -16.52
CA GLN A 319 20.14 33.78 -15.15
C GLN A 319 19.19 32.78 -14.49
N TYR A 320 19.65 31.54 -14.32
CA TYR A 320 18.94 30.57 -13.50
C TYR A 320 19.12 30.89 -12.03
N ALA A 321 18.13 30.44 -11.28
CA ALA A 321 18.07 30.68 -9.86
C ALA A 321 18.23 29.36 -9.11
N TYR A 322 19.20 29.30 -8.20
CA TYR A 322 19.50 28.12 -7.39
C TYR A 322 18.48 27.98 -6.26
N ILE A 323 17.70 26.91 -6.29
CA ILE A 323 16.81 26.53 -5.21
C ILE A 323 17.64 25.81 -4.16
N PHE A 324 17.76 26.40 -2.98
CA PHE A 324 18.48 25.82 -1.86
C PHE A 324 17.55 25.25 -0.80
N GLN A 325 18.10 24.33 0.00
CA GLN A 325 17.37 23.75 1.12
C GLN A 325 17.13 24.82 2.19
N LEU A 326 15.96 24.78 2.82
CA LEU A 326 15.69 25.54 4.04
C LEU A 326 16.75 25.23 5.11
N GLU A 327 17.44 26.26 5.61
CA GLU A 327 18.38 26.13 6.75
C GLU A 327 17.66 25.88 8.07
N THR A 328 16.35 26.17 8.13
CA THR A 328 15.53 25.86 9.30
C THR A 328 14.96 24.44 9.21
N GLN A 329 14.75 23.81 10.37
CA GLN A 329 14.32 22.42 10.52
C GLN A 329 13.27 22.01 9.49
N GLU A 330 13.53 20.88 8.83
CA GLU A 330 12.58 20.22 7.94
C GLU A 330 11.20 20.24 8.59
N THR A 331 10.19 20.73 7.84
CA THR A 331 8.81 20.60 8.28
C THR A 331 8.46 19.12 8.26
N PHE A 332 8.68 18.47 9.40
CA PHE A 332 8.40 17.07 9.62
C PHE A 332 6.92 16.83 9.36
N ASP A 333 6.63 16.21 8.23
CA ASP A 333 5.28 15.80 7.92
C ASP A 333 5.03 14.43 8.55
N THR A 334 4.46 14.43 9.75
CA THR A 334 4.03 13.20 10.45
C THR A 334 3.10 12.34 9.58
N TYR A 335 2.34 12.95 8.66
CA TYR A 335 1.54 12.21 7.68
C TYR A 335 2.38 11.44 6.65
N THR A 336 3.60 11.88 6.36
CA THR A 336 4.57 11.19 5.50
C THR A 336 5.09 9.95 6.20
N TYR A 337 5.53 10.06 7.46
CA TYR A 337 5.98 8.90 8.21
C TYR A 337 4.86 7.89 8.44
N LYS A 338 3.64 8.31 8.79
CA LYS A 338 2.49 7.40 8.88
C LYS A 338 2.23 6.65 7.58
N ALA A 339 2.23 7.36 6.45
CA ALA A 339 2.04 6.75 5.14
C ALA A 339 3.18 5.77 4.82
N LEU A 340 4.41 6.14 5.13
CA LEU A 340 5.61 5.33 4.95
C LEU A 340 5.55 4.04 5.79
N VAL A 341 5.15 4.14 7.05
CA VAL A 341 4.98 2.99 7.94
C VAL A 341 3.89 2.05 7.43
N HIS A 342 2.74 2.60 7.02
CA HIS A 342 1.67 1.80 6.40
C HIS A 342 2.14 1.12 5.11
N ARG A 343 2.95 1.81 4.31
CA ARG A 343 3.53 1.30 3.07
C ARG A 343 4.47 0.13 3.35
N TYR A 344 5.45 0.33 4.21
CA TYR A 344 6.40 -0.70 4.61
C TYR A 344 5.68 -1.90 5.24
N ALA A 345 4.70 -1.67 6.12
CA ALA A 345 3.89 -2.73 6.69
C ALA A 345 3.14 -3.54 5.61
N SER A 346 2.58 -2.87 4.60
CA SER A 346 1.86 -3.53 3.49
C SER A 346 2.80 -4.35 2.60
N LEU A 347 4.06 -3.93 2.47
CA LEU A 347 5.12 -4.71 1.81
C LEU A 347 5.71 -5.80 2.71
N GLY A 348 5.33 -5.88 3.98
CA GLY A 348 6.02 -6.73 4.96
C GLY A 348 7.48 -6.33 5.20
N MET A 349 7.84 -5.08 4.91
CA MET A 349 9.11 -4.42 5.29
C MET A 349 9.01 -3.94 6.74
N TYR A 350 8.85 -4.94 7.59
CA TYR A 350 8.66 -4.87 9.01
C TYR A 350 9.54 -3.88 9.78
N THR A 351 10.83 -4.11 9.67
CA THR A 351 11.85 -3.41 10.44
C THR A 351 11.88 -1.94 10.05
N GLN A 352 11.81 -1.66 8.74
CA GLN A 352 11.71 -0.29 8.22
C GLN A 352 10.43 0.41 8.71
N ALA A 353 9.32 -0.31 8.81
CA ALA A 353 8.07 0.22 9.34
C ALA A 353 8.20 0.61 10.83
N VAL A 354 8.93 -0.16 11.64
CA VAL A 354 9.19 0.15 13.05
C VAL A 354 10.16 1.33 13.17
N GLU A 355 11.27 1.32 12.43
CA GLU A 355 12.27 2.39 12.44
C GLU A 355 11.67 3.74 12.02
N ALA A 356 10.82 3.76 10.98
CA ALA A 356 10.13 4.96 10.56
C ALA A 356 9.14 5.46 11.62
N ALA A 357 8.42 4.55 12.29
CA ALA A 357 7.46 4.93 13.32
C ALA A 357 8.14 5.41 14.62
N ASP A 358 9.27 4.82 15.01
CA ASP A 358 10.05 5.24 16.17
C ASP A 358 10.70 6.61 15.94
N ARG A 359 11.32 6.85 14.78
CA ARG A 359 11.81 8.19 14.39
C ARG A 359 10.69 9.23 14.45
N ALA A 360 9.52 8.88 13.95
CA ALA A 360 8.38 9.79 13.96
C ALA A 360 7.82 10.06 15.35
N ALA A 361 7.88 9.09 16.26
CA ALA A 361 7.52 9.27 17.65
C ALA A 361 8.50 10.21 18.37
N GLU A 362 9.79 10.02 18.16
CA GLU A 362 10.85 10.82 18.78
C GLU A 362 10.80 12.29 18.35
N GLU A 363 10.64 12.53 17.04
CA GLU A 363 10.50 13.89 16.50
C GLU A 363 9.20 14.56 16.95
N SER A 364 8.10 13.80 17.08
CA SER A 364 6.85 14.37 17.61
C SER A 364 7.00 14.77 19.09
N ARG A 365 7.78 14.00 19.88
CA ARG A 365 8.10 14.34 21.27
C ARG A 365 8.97 15.59 21.38
N SER A 366 10.01 15.72 20.55
CA SER A 366 10.90 16.88 20.57
C SER A 366 10.16 18.20 20.30
N ARG A 367 9.07 18.13 19.52
CA ARG A 367 8.18 19.26 19.19
C ARG A 367 7.03 19.48 20.18
N GLY A 368 6.89 18.63 21.20
CA GLY A 368 5.77 18.68 22.15
C GLY A 368 4.42 18.21 21.60
N ASP A 369 4.37 17.57 20.42
CA ASP A 369 3.14 16.94 19.90
C ASP A 369 2.99 15.51 20.45
N TYR A 370 2.65 15.42 21.74
CA TYR A 370 2.54 14.14 22.44
C TYR A 370 1.38 13.27 21.96
N LEU A 371 0.32 13.87 21.40
CA LEU A 371 -0.79 13.11 20.80
C LEU A 371 -0.29 12.34 19.57
N GLU A 372 0.49 13.00 18.72
CA GLU A 372 1.06 12.37 17.54
C GLU A 372 2.15 11.37 17.89
N ALA A 373 3.00 11.66 18.89
CA ALA A 373 3.95 10.69 19.43
C ALA A 373 3.26 9.40 19.90
N CYS A 374 2.18 9.51 20.69
CA CYS A 374 1.38 8.36 21.13
C CYS A 374 0.85 7.53 19.95
N ARG A 375 0.42 8.18 18.87
CA ARG A 375 -0.08 7.50 17.67
C ARG A 375 1.04 6.78 16.92
N CYS A 376 2.22 7.37 16.81
CA CYS A 376 3.38 6.73 16.20
C CYS A 376 3.82 5.49 17.00
N ILE A 377 3.93 5.59 18.33
CA ILE A 377 4.26 4.46 19.20
C ILE A 377 3.19 3.35 19.12
N HIS A 378 1.91 3.72 19.06
CA HIS A 378 0.82 2.78 18.80
C HIS A 378 1.00 2.02 17.47
N ILE A 379 1.49 2.71 16.43
CA ILE A 379 1.78 2.06 15.15
C ILE A 379 2.97 1.09 15.30
N CYS A 380 4.02 1.44 16.03
CA CYS A 380 5.13 0.51 16.36
C CYS A 380 4.61 -0.75 17.05
N GLY A 381 3.74 -0.59 18.06
CA GLY A 381 3.11 -1.71 18.77
C GLY A 381 2.28 -2.60 17.83
N ASN A 382 1.60 -2.01 16.83
CA ASN A 382 0.91 -2.78 15.81
C ASN A 382 1.87 -3.56 14.91
N GLN A 383 2.99 -2.97 14.49
CA GLN A 383 3.97 -3.66 13.66
C GLN A 383 4.58 -4.85 14.40
N HIS A 384 5.10 -4.65 15.61
CA HIS A 384 5.61 -5.76 16.44
C HIS A 384 4.58 -6.88 16.63
N ARG A 385 3.31 -6.53 16.88
CA ARG A 385 2.22 -7.50 16.98
C ARG A 385 2.03 -8.27 15.66
N HIS A 386 2.10 -7.59 14.52
CA HIS A 386 1.95 -8.22 13.21
C HIS A 386 3.08 -9.19 12.89
N PHE A 387 4.30 -8.91 13.35
CA PHE A 387 5.41 -9.85 13.24
C PHE A 387 5.27 -11.10 14.10
N GLY A 388 4.72 -10.95 15.30
CA GLY A 388 4.75 -11.97 16.35
C GLY A 388 5.65 -11.63 17.53
N TYR A 389 6.29 -10.45 17.55
CA TYR A 389 7.06 -9.95 18.70
C TYR A 389 6.14 -9.39 19.80
N LEU A 390 5.38 -10.27 20.44
CA LEU A 390 4.30 -9.87 21.35
C LEU A 390 4.80 -9.06 22.55
N SER A 391 5.95 -9.41 23.14
CA SER A 391 6.52 -8.65 24.27
C SER A 391 6.93 -7.24 23.89
N LEU A 392 7.51 -7.06 22.69
CA LEU A 392 7.83 -5.73 22.17
C LEU A 392 6.56 -4.92 21.89
N ALA A 393 5.52 -5.56 21.33
CA ALA A 393 4.23 -4.91 21.11
C ALA A 393 3.62 -4.42 22.43
N THR A 394 3.58 -5.27 23.45
CA THR A 394 3.11 -4.92 24.80
C THR A 394 3.89 -3.75 25.39
N ARG A 395 5.23 -3.78 25.32
CA ARG A 395 6.07 -2.66 25.80
C ARG A 395 5.72 -1.35 25.10
N LYS A 396 5.58 -1.34 23.78
CA LYS A 396 5.21 -0.13 23.02
C LYS A 396 3.81 0.37 23.38
N TYR A 397 2.82 -0.50 23.58
CA TYR A 397 1.49 -0.06 24.02
C TYR A 397 1.51 0.54 25.42
N HIS A 398 2.25 -0.04 26.36
CA HIS A 398 2.41 0.52 27.71
C HIS A 398 3.16 1.84 27.69
N GLU A 399 4.24 1.96 26.91
CA GLU A 399 4.97 3.21 26.70
C GLU A 399 4.05 4.33 26.21
N ALA A 400 3.22 4.05 25.19
CA ALA A 400 2.26 5.02 24.68
C ALA A 400 1.13 5.35 25.66
N LEU A 401 0.68 4.38 26.46
CA LEU A 401 -0.33 4.62 27.50
C LEU A 401 0.23 5.47 28.65
N SER A 402 1.48 5.24 29.06
CA SER A 402 2.17 6.07 30.05
C SER A 402 2.28 7.49 29.54
N LEU A 403 2.81 7.67 28.32
CA LEU A 403 2.93 8.99 27.71
C LEU A 403 1.57 9.70 27.61
N ALA A 404 0.52 8.98 27.19
CA ALA A 404 -0.82 9.55 27.10
C ALA A 404 -1.42 9.91 28.48
N ALA A 405 -1.13 9.13 29.52
CA ALA A 405 -1.56 9.44 30.88
C ALA A 405 -0.88 10.71 31.40
N ASP A 406 0.41 10.89 31.10
CA ASP A 406 1.19 12.03 31.56
C ASP A 406 0.87 13.32 30.80
N THR A 407 0.53 13.21 29.50
CA THR A 407 0.46 14.37 28.60
C THR A 407 -0.92 14.67 28.02
N LEU A 408 -1.85 13.70 28.05
CA LEU A 408 -3.20 13.81 27.48
C LEU A 408 -4.30 13.65 28.54
N SER A 409 -3.94 13.64 29.83
CA SER A 409 -4.94 13.61 30.90
C SER A 409 -5.84 14.85 30.84
N GLY A 410 -7.15 14.63 30.79
CA GLY A 410 -8.13 15.71 30.62
C GLY A 410 -8.27 16.23 29.19
N ASP A 411 -7.50 15.73 28.21
CA ASP A 411 -7.67 16.08 26.80
C ASP A 411 -8.98 15.48 26.26
N ASP A 412 -9.93 16.37 26.02
CA ASP A 412 -11.30 16.04 25.67
C ASP A 412 -11.51 15.99 24.16
N ARG A 413 -10.46 16.26 23.36
CA ARG A 413 -10.49 16.13 21.91
C ARG A 413 -10.81 14.69 21.54
N VAL A 414 -11.72 14.52 20.57
CA VAL A 414 -12.14 13.21 20.05
C VAL A 414 -10.95 12.34 19.66
N GLU A 415 -9.92 12.97 19.09
CA GLU A 415 -8.71 12.29 18.65
C GLU A 415 -7.80 11.78 19.79
N ALA A 416 -7.75 12.49 20.92
CA ALA A 416 -7.03 12.02 22.09
C ALA A 416 -7.72 10.79 22.69
N GLN A 417 -9.04 10.88 22.89
CA GLN A 417 -9.85 9.76 23.37
C GLN A 417 -9.79 8.54 22.44
N LEU A 418 -9.87 8.77 21.13
CA LEU A 418 -9.74 7.69 20.13
C LEU A 418 -8.36 7.04 20.18
N THR A 419 -7.29 7.80 20.43
CA THR A 419 -5.93 7.28 20.58
C THR A 419 -5.81 6.43 21.85
N LEU A 420 -6.34 6.90 22.99
CA LEU A 420 -6.39 6.14 24.24
C LEU A 420 -7.15 4.83 24.09
N TRP A 421 -8.28 4.84 23.40
CA TRP A 421 -9.03 3.61 23.15
C TRP A 421 -8.29 2.66 22.21
N ARG A 422 -7.63 3.17 21.15
CA ARG A 422 -6.79 2.36 20.25
C ARG A 422 -5.68 1.64 21.00
N LEU A 423 -4.99 2.33 21.90
CA LEU A 423 -4.01 1.75 22.81
C LEU A 423 -4.66 0.69 23.72
N LYS A 424 -5.81 1.05 24.32
CA LYS A 424 -6.82 0.20 24.98
C LYS A 424 -6.96 -1.18 24.31
N GLY A 425 -7.47 -1.13 23.08
CA GLY A 425 -7.80 -2.30 22.28
C GLY A 425 -6.57 -3.05 21.78
N GLY A 426 -5.49 -2.34 21.44
CA GLY A 426 -4.21 -2.94 21.03
C GLY A 426 -3.60 -3.79 22.14
N LEU A 427 -3.54 -3.25 23.36
CA LEU A 427 -3.05 -3.95 24.54
C LEU A 427 -3.93 -5.15 24.89
N ASN A 428 -5.26 -4.96 24.90
CA ASN A 428 -6.21 -6.05 25.14
C ASN A 428 -6.08 -7.19 24.11
N LEU A 429 -5.81 -6.86 22.84
CA LEU A 429 -5.53 -7.85 21.81
C LEU A 429 -4.23 -8.60 22.09
N VAL A 430 -3.13 -7.92 22.41
CA VAL A 430 -1.85 -8.61 22.65
C VAL A 430 -1.87 -9.41 23.95
N GLU A 431 -2.13 -8.77 25.09
CA GLU A 431 -2.00 -9.41 26.39
C GLU A 431 -3.07 -10.48 26.60
N ASN A 432 -4.34 -10.12 26.42
CA ASN A 432 -5.43 -11.03 26.76
C ASN A 432 -5.70 -12.02 25.64
N THR A 433 -5.62 -11.62 24.37
CA THR A 433 -5.96 -12.54 23.26
C THR A 433 -4.75 -13.38 22.85
N LEU A 434 -3.60 -12.77 22.56
CA LEU A 434 -2.47 -13.46 21.93
C LEU A 434 -1.51 -14.11 22.94
N ILE A 435 -1.21 -13.44 24.06
CA ILE A 435 -0.26 -13.95 25.07
C ILE A 435 -0.97 -14.87 26.08
N ASN A 436 -2.07 -14.41 26.67
CA ASN A 436 -2.75 -15.14 27.75
C ASN A 436 -3.87 -16.05 27.25
N CYS A 437 -4.36 -15.85 26.03
CA CYS A 437 -5.48 -16.61 25.47
C CYS A 437 -6.73 -16.56 26.37
N ASP A 438 -6.94 -15.46 27.09
CA ASP A 438 -8.14 -15.18 27.89
C ASP A 438 -9.18 -14.43 27.03
N TYR A 439 -9.88 -15.20 26.20
CA TYR A 439 -10.91 -14.67 25.31
C TYR A 439 -12.13 -14.12 26.06
N THR A 440 -12.35 -14.54 27.31
CA THR A 440 -13.45 -13.99 28.13
C THR A 440 -13.14 -12.59 28.61
N LEU A 441 -11.95 -12.37 29.17
CA LEU A 441 -11.50 -11.05 29.57
C LEU A 441 -11.35 -10.14 28.35
N ALA A 442 -10.76 -10.63 27.26
CA ALA A 442 -10.64 -9.89 26.01
C ALA A 442 -11.99 -9.40 25.49
N ARG A 443 -13.01 -10.28 25.48
CA ARG A 443 -14.39 -9.96 25.09
C ARG A 443 -15.01 -8.93 26.03
N LYS A 444 -14.93 -9.12 27.35
CA LYS A 444 -15.48 -8.18 28.36
C LYS A 444 -14.88 -6.78 28.22
N ASN A 445 -13.58 -6.69 27.97
CA ASN A 445 -12.88 -5.43 27.75
C ASN A 445 -13.33 -4.74 26.46
N ASN A 446 -13.51 -5.49 25.37
CA ASN A 446 -14.04 -4.95 24.12
C ASN A 446 -15.52 -4.53 24.24
N ASP A 447 -16.35 -5.27 24.98
CA ASP A 447 -17.74 -4.90 25.26
C ASP A 447 -17.81 -3.58 26.05
N ARG A 448 -16.93 -3.42 27.05
CA ARG A 448 -16.78 -2.14 27.77
C ARG A 448 -16.34 -1.01 26.83
N LEU A 449 -15.38 -1.29 25.94
CA LEU A 449 -14.93 -0.31 24.97
C LEU A 449 -16.04 0.13 24.00
N VAL A 450 -16.85 -0.81 23.49
CA VAL A 450 -18.00 -0.50 22.62
C VAL A 450 -19.01 0.41 23.34
N ARG A 451 -19.32 0.12 24.61
CA ARG A 451 -20.21 0.98 25.43
C ARG A 451 -19.63 2.38 25.62
N ASN A 452 -18.36 2.48 26.02
CA ASN A 452 -17.69 3.78 26.18
C ASN A 452 -17.72 4.61 24.88
N LEU A 453 -17.51 3.98 23.72
CA LEU A 453 -17.58 4.65 22.41
C LEU A 453 -18.98 5.16 22.10
N GLN A 454 -20.03 4.38 22.43
CA GLN A 454 -21.42 4.75 22.23
C GLN A 454 -21.83 5.89 23.16
N GLU A 455 -21.50 5.78 24.45
CA GLU A 455 -21.74 6.82 25.46
C GLU A 455 -21.08 8.13 25.04
N PHE A 456 -19.80 8.09 24.68
CA PHE A 456 -19.07 9.28 24.21
C PHE A 456 -19.69 9.88 22.93
N ALA A 457 -20.12 9.04 21.99
CA ALA A 457 -20.77 9.53 20.77
C ALA A 457 -22.15 10.15 21.03
N SER A 458 -22.84 9.72 22.09
CA SER A 458 -24.15 10.25 22.49
C SER A 458 -24.06 11.51 23.36
N SER A 459 -22.99 11.66 24.14
CA SER A 459 -22.82 12.78 25.07
C SER A 459 -22.20 14.02 24.45
N ARG A 460 -21.73 13.95 23.19
CA ARG A 460 -21.03 15.05 22.51
C ARG A 460 -21.62 15.37 21.15
N ARG A 461 -21.56 16.66 20.79
CA ARG A 461 -21.83 17.11 19.42
C ARG A 461 -20.61 16.83 18.55
N LEU A 462 -20.74 15.82 17.69
CA LEU A 462 -19.66 15.37 16.82
C LEU A 462 -19.88 15.80 15.36
N THR A 463 -18.80 16.15 14.66
CA THR A 463 -18.81 16.31 13.22
C THR A 463 -19.13 14.99 12.51
N ALA A 464 -19.55 15.04 11.24
CA ALA A 464 -19.77 13.82 10.46
C ALA A 464 -18.50 12.95 10.34
N LYS A 465 -17.33 13.59 10.22
CA LYS A 465 -16.03 12.93 10.13
C LYS A 465 -15.67 12.20 11.44
N GLU A 466 -15.90 12.84 12.58
CA GLU A 466 -15.66 12.23 13.90
C GLU A 466 -16.60 11.07 14.18
N ARG A 467 -17.89 11.21 13.85
CA ARG A 467 -18.87 10.11 13.96
C ARG A 467 -18.46 8.90 13.14
N GLU A 468 -18.01 9.12 11.92
CA GLU A 468 -17.52 8.02 11.07
C GLU A 468 -16.26 7.37 11.66
N ARG A 469 -15.30 8.14 12.18
CA ARG A 469 -14.10 7.60 12.84
C ARG A 469 -14.44 6.74 14.06
N LEU A 470 -15.33 7.22 14.93
CA LEU A 470 -15.80 6.47 16.11
C LEU A 470 -16.58 5.22 15.70
N LYS A 471 -17.44 5.32 14.69
CA LYS A 471 -18.17 4.17 14.14
C LYS A 471 -17.21 3.08 13.65
N ILE A 472 -16.20 3.45 12.86
CA ILE A 472 -15.20 2.50 12.35
C ILE A 472 -14.50 1.81 13.50
N TYR A 473 -14.07 2.57 14.51
CA TYR A 473 -13.36 1.98 15.64
C TYR A 473 -14.24 1.09 16.51
N ARG A 474 -15.52 1.44 16.68
CA ARG A 474 -16.54 0.56 17.28
C ARG A 474 -16.66 -0.76 16.53
N LEU A 475 -16.74 -0.72 15.19
CA LEU A 475 -16.79 -1.92 14.35
C LEU A 475 -15.53 -2.79 14.51
N HIS A 476 -14.35 -2.19 14.72
CA HIS A 476 -13.14 -2.94 15.03
C HIS A 476 -13.21 -3.66 16.39
N ALA A 477 -13.75 -3.01 17.42
CA ALA A 477 -13.95 -3.64 18.73
C ALA A 477 -15.01 -4.76 18.66
N GLU A 478 -16.13 -4.53 17.97
CA GLU A 478 -17.16 -5.54 17.69
C GLU A 478 -16.58 -6.75 16.94
N ARG A 479 -15.64 -6.52 16.01
CA ARG A 479 -14.92 -7.59 15.31
C ARG A 479 -14.08 -8.45 16.27
N GLN A 480 -13.41 -7.84 17.24
CA GLN A 480 -12.64 -8.60 18.25
C GLN A 480 -13.55 -9.40 19.20
N ILE A 481 -14.75 -8.90 19.49
CA ILE A 481 -15.79 -9.65 20.22
C ILE A 481 -16.22 -10.88 19.41
N ALA A 482 -16.50 -10.71 18.11
CA ALA A 482 -16.85 -11.81 17.21
C ALA A 482 -15.74 -12.87 17.14
N GLU A 483 -14.49 -12.42 17.08
CA GLU A 483 -13.32 -13.32 17.06
C GLU A 483 -13.16 -14.09 18.38
N SER A 484 -13.33 -13.43 19.53
CA SER A 484 -13.31 -14.11 20.83
C SER A 484 -14.42 -15.16 20.94
N ARG A 485 -15.63 -14.85 20.42
CA ARG A 485 -16.74 -15.83 20.33
C ARG A 485 -16.38 -17.01 19.42
N ARG A 486 -15.69 -16.77 18.31
CA ARG A 486 -15.20 -17.82 17.40
C ARG A 486 -14.25 -18.77 18.14
N MET A 487 -13.26 -18.24 18.83
CA MET A 487 -12.29 -19.04 19.59
C MET A 487 -12.95 -19.85 20.71
N GLN A 488 -14.01 -19.31 21.31
CA GLN A 488 -14.86 -19.99 22.29
C GLN A 488 -15.85 -21.01 21.70
N GLY A 489 -15.87 -21.22 20.37
CA GLY A 489 -16.74 -22.21 19.72
C GLY A 489 -18.17 -21.76 19.41
N PHE A 490 -18.48 -20.46 19.55
CA PHE A 490 -19.76 -19.86 19.16
C PHE A 490 -19.74 -19.41 17.68
N TYR A 491 -19.46 -20.32 16.75
CA TYR A 491 -19.25 -20.02 15.33
C TYR A 491 -20.46 -19.43 14.61
N LEU A 492 -21.68 -19.91 14.85
CA LEU A 492 -22.91 -19.39 14.24
C LEU A 492 -23.17 -17.95 14.71
N ARG A 493 -22.97 -17.68 15.99
CA ARG A 493 -23.08 -16.32 16.54
C ARG A 493 -21.98 -15.42 16.00
N SER A 494 -20.74 -15.90 15.99
CA SER A 494 -19.59 -15.19 15.43
C SER A 494 -19.81 -14.84 13.95
N PHE A 495 -20.31 -15.79 13.14
CA PHE A 495 -20.68 -15.57 11.74
C PHE A 495 -21.73 -14.45 11.59
N LYS A 496 -22.81 -14.48 12.40
CA LYS A 496 -23.84 -13.43 12.39
C LYS A 496 -23.26 -12.06 12.76
N ASP A 497 -22.39 -12.01 13.77
CA ASP A 497 -21.70 -10.79 14.19
C ASP A 497 -20.80 -10.26 13.07
N PHE A 498 -19.94 -11.10 12.49
CA PHE A 498 -19.07 -10.71 11.37
C PHE A 498 -19.87 -10.24 10.15
N ARG A 499 -20.99 -10.91 9.81
CA ARG A 499 -21.87 -10.50 8.70
C ARG A 499 -22.47 -9.11 8.93
N LYS A 500 -22.94 -8.84 10.16
CA LYS A 500 -23.43 -7.51 10.54
C LYS A 500 -22.33 -6.47 10.43
N ILE A 501 -21.13 -6.76 10.92
CA ILE A 501 -19.97 -5.86 10.87
C ILE A 501 -19.57 -5.58 9.42
N TYR A 502 -19.48 -6.62 8.59
CA TYR A 502 -19.15 -6.53 7.16
C TYR A 502 -20.10 -5.58 6.42
N GLY A 503 -21.42 -5.72 6.63
CA GLY A 503 -22.43 -4.86 6.02
C GLY A 503 -22.39 -3.40 6.49
N ASN A 504 -21.76 -3.13 7.64
CA ASN A 504 -21.62 -1.78 8.18
C ASN A 504 -20.34 -1.06 7.71
N TYR A 505 -19.34 -1.79 7.22
CA TYR A 505 -18.19 -1.19 6.56
C TYR A 505 -18.56 -0.64 5.17
N ARG A 506 -17.98 0.50 4.83
CA ARG A 506 -18.09 1.14 3.51
C ARG A 506 -17.21 0.42 2.49
N TYR A 507 -17.51 0.58 1.20
CA TYR A 507 -16.77 -0.12 0.15
C TYR A 507 -15.27 0.23 0.17
N TRP A 508 -14.91 1.49 0.43
CA TRP A 508 -13.51 1.95 0.50
C TRP A 508 -12.73 1.45 1.73
N GLN A 509 -13.38 0.75 2.67
CA GLN A 509 -12.74 0.15 3.86
C GLN A 509 -12.34 -1.30 3.58
N HIS A 510 -11.67 -1.53 2.44
CA HIS A 510 -11.41 -2.85 1.88
C HIS A 510 -10.71 -3.82 2.85
N GLU A 511 -9.64 -3.38 3.54
CA GLU A 511 -8.94 -4.24 4.52
C GLU A 511 -9.85 -4.65 5.69
N ALA A 512 -10.64 -3.72 6.21
CA ALA A 512 -11.54 -4.00 7.32
C ALA A 512 -12.66 -4.97 6.91
N LYS A 513 -13.19 -4.81 5.70
CA LYS A 513 -14.12 -5.75 5.08
C LYS A 513 -13.51 -7.12 4.86
N ALA A 514 -12.33 -7.19 4.26
CA ALA A 514 -11.60 -8.43 4.02
C ALA A 514 -11.41 -9.23 5.32
N MET A 515 -11.02 -8.56 6.41
CA MET A 515 -10.86 -9.21 7.72
C MET A 515 -12.19 -9.68 8.33
N ALA A 516 -13.31 -8.99 8.08
CA ALA A 516 -14.62 -9.45 8.53
C ALA A 516 -15.11 -10.65 7.70
N ALA A 517 -14.90 -10.62 6.39
CA ALA A 517 -15.18 -11.74 5.49
C ALA A 517 -14.34 -12.97 5.82
N LEU A 518 -13.08 -12.78 6.20
CA LEU A 518 -12.20 -13.83 6.69
C LEU A 518 -12.78 -14.49 7.96
N GLY A 519 -13.26 -13.70 8.93
CA GLY A 519 -13.91 -14.22 10.12
C GLY A 519 -15.23 -14.96 9.83
N MET A 520 -16.00 -14.53 8.82
CA MET A 520 -17.16 -15.27 8.33
C MET A 520 -16.75 -16.61 7.72
N ALA A 521 -15.72 -16.62 6.87
CA ALA A 521 -15.23 -17.82 6.19
C ALA A 521 -14.72 -18.86 7.19
N GLU A 522 -13.92 -18.43 8.17
CA GLU A 522 -13.45 -19.30 9.25
C GLU A 522 -14.62 -19.86 10.07
N SER A 523 -15.60 -19.02 10.41
CA SER A 523 -16.78 -19.49 11.15
C SER A 523 -17.55 -20.55 10.34
N LEU A 524 -17.71 -20.36 9.03
CA LEU A 524 -18.35 -21.33 8.15
C LEU A 524 -17.53 -22.61 7.97
N ARG A 525 -16.20 -22.51 7.88
CA ARG A 525 -15.27 -23.65 7.85
C ARG A 525 -15.41 -24.49 9.13
N MET A 526 -15.51 -23.84 10.29
CA MET A 526 -15.71 -24.53 11.58
C MET A 526 -17.11 -25.14 11.73
N LEU A 527 -18.12 -24.57 11.07
CA LEU A 527 -19.46 -25.18 10.90
C LEU A 527 -19.47 -26.24 9.77
N GLY A 528 -18.34 -26.40 9.08
CA GLY A 528 -18.11 -27.24 7.91
C GLY A 528 -19.06 -27.02 6.73
N GLN A 529 -19.42 -25.76 6.50
CA GLN A 529 -20.04 -25.27 5.27
C GLN A 529 -18.92 -24.87 4.29
N TYR A 530 -18.15 -25.85 3.82
CA TYR A 530 -16.89 -25.64 3.11
C TYR A 530 -17.03 -24.84 1.81
N ASP A 531 -18.06 -25.11 0.99
CA ASP A 531 -18.30 -24.36 -0.26
C ASP A 531 -18.53 -22.86 -0.02
N LYS A 532 -19.25 -22.52 1.04
CA LYS A 532 -19.52 -21.13 1.42
C LYS A 532 -18.28 -20.45 2.00
N ALA A 533 -17.47 -21.19 2.76
CA ALA A 533 -16.18 -20.70 3.24
C ALA A 533 -15.23 -20.42 2.06
N GLN A 534 -15.15 -21.33 1.09
CA GLN A 534 -14.37 -21.16 -0.14
C GLN A 534 -14.76 -19.89 -0.89
N SER A 535 -16.06 -19.69 -1.13
CA SER A 535 -16.57 -18.50 -1.82
C SER A 535 -16.15 -17.19 -1.14
N LEU A 536 -16.15 -17.15 0.20
CA LEU A 536 -15.69 -15.97 0.95
C LEU A 536 -14.16 -15.83 0.93
N TYR A 537 -13.40 -16.92 0.94
CA TYR A 537 -11.95 -16.84 0.78
C TYR A 537 -11.57 -16.30 -0.60
N ASP A 538 -12.31 -16.64 -1.65
CA ASP A 538 -12.08 -16.11 -3.00
C ASP A 538 -12.44 -14.62 -3.09
N GLU A 539 -13.50 -14.17 -2.40
CA GLU A 539 -13.77 -12.74 -2.21
C GLU A 539 -12.59 -12.04 -1.51
N VAL A 540 -12.09 -12.62 -0.41
CA VAL A 540 -10.94 -12.06 0.32
C VAL A 540 -9.66 -12.05 -0.52
N TRP A 541 -9.48 -13.04 -1.41
CA TRP A 541 -8.35 -13.12 -2.32
C TRP A 541 -8.30 -11.89 -3.24
N SER A 542 -9.44 -11.52 -3.81
CA SER A 542 -9.56 -10.33 -4.67
C SER A 542 -9.16 -9.03 -3.96
N TYR A 543 -9.44 -8.90 -2.66
CA TYR A 543 -8.98 -7.78 -1.85
C TYR A 543 -7.46 -7.79 -1.67
N GLY A 544 -6.87 -8.97 -1.42
CA GLY A 544 -5.42 -9.14 -1.30
C GLY A 544 -4.65 -8.84 -2.59
N GLU A 545 -5.20 -9.22 -3.74
CA GLU A 545 -4.61 -8.94 -5.06
C GLU A 545 -4.67 -7.45 -5.41
N SER A 546 -5.85 -6.84 -5.29
CA SER A 546 -6.04 -5.41 -5.61
C SER A 546 -5.26 -4.47 -4.67
N GLY A 547 -5.08 -4.85 -3.41
CA GLY A 547 -4.34 -4.08 -2.41
C GLY A 547 -2.83 -4.37 -2.36
N GLY A 548 -2.38 -5.49 -2.93
CA GLY A 548 -1.01 -5.95 -2.77
C GLY A 548 -0.61 -6.26 -1.32
N ASP A 549 -1.57 -6.54 -0.44
CA ASP A 549 -1.34 -6.87 0.98
C ASP A 549 -0.85 -8.33 1.09
N GLU A 550 0.47 -8.50 1.06
CA GLU A 550 1.12 -9.81 1.14
C GLU A 550 0.84 -10.52 2.48
N ARG A 551 0.55 -9.77 3.54
CA ARG A 551 0.18 -10.33 4.85
C ARG A 551 -1.23 -10.91 4.83
N LEU A 552 -2.17 -10.21 4.19
CA LEU A 552 -3.51 -10.76 3.96
C LEU A 552 -3.44 -12.02 3.09
N LYS A 553 -2.60 -12.02 2.03
CA LYS A 553 -2.37 -13.21 1.20
C LYS A 553 -1.79 -14.38 2.00
N ALA A 554 -0.79 -14.16 2.84
CA ALA A 554 -0.21 -15.21 3.68
C ALA A 554 -1.26 -15.83 4.62
N ARG A 555 -2.08 -14.99 5.27
CA ARG A 555 -3.20 -15.45 6.12
C ARG A 555 -4.22 -16.24 5.33
N LEU A 556 -4.56 -15.77 4.14
CA LEU A 556 -5.55 -16.41 3.29
C LEU A 556 -5.06 -17.76 2.73
N LEU A 557 -3.79 -17.85 2.32
CA LEU A 557 -3.18 -19.11 1.92
C LEU A 557 -3.23 -20.14 3.05
N ARG A 558 -2.83 -19.74 4.27
CA ARG A 558 -2.99 -20.60 5.46
C ARG A 558 -4.42 -21.12 5.56
N MET A 559 -5.40 -20.22 5.51
CA MET A 559 -6.81 -20.58 5.70
C MET A 559 -7.40 -21.43 4.58
N LYS A 560 -6.98 -21.20 3.32
CA LYS A 560 -7.33 -22.05 2.17
C LYS A 560 -6.74 -23.45 2.32
N ILE A 561 -5.48 -23.56 2.73
CA ILE A 561 -4.83 -24.85 3.02
C ILE A 561 -5.62 -25.60 4.11
N GLU A 562 -5.98 -24.91 5.19
CA GLU A 562 -6.79 -25.47 6.28
C GLU A 562 -8.20 -25.88 5.86
N LEU A 563 -8.81 -25.13 4.94
CA LEU A 563 -10.10 -25.46 4.36
C LEU A 563 -10.02 -26.74 3.53
N VAL A 564 -9.08 -26.82 2.59
CA VAL A 564 -8.89 -28.01 1.72
C VAL A 564 -8.57 -29.22 2.59
N ARG A 565 -7.73 -29.05 3.60
CA ARG A 565 -7.40 -30.11 4.57
C ARG A 565 -8.62 -30.58 5.34
N ALA A 566 -9.44 -29.67 5.86
CA ALA A 566 -10.64 -30.02 6.60
C ALA A 566 -11.75 -30.62 5.72
N TRP A 567 -11.81 -30.25 4.44
CA TRP A 567 -12.85 -30.69 3.52
C TRP A 567 -12.49 -32.01 2.81
N ARG A 568 -11.24 -32.14 2.36
CA ARG A 568 -10.78 -33.23 1.48
C ARG A 568 -9.75 -34.16 2.12
N GLY A 569 -9.24 -33.83 3.31
CA GLY A 569 -8.17 -34.60 3.98
C GLY A 569 -6.80 -34.45 3.32
N THR A 570 -6.65 -33.58 2.31
CA THR A 570 -5.40 -33.39 1.55
C THR A 570 -4.91 -31.95 1.61
N VAL A 571 -3.65 -31.70 1.24
CA VAL A 571 -3.11 -30.34 1.05
C VAL A 571 -2.40 -30.27 -0.30
N GLU A 572 -2.67 -29.20 -1.04
CA GLU A 572 -1.94 -28.88 -2.26
C GLU A 572 -0.52 -28.41 -1.90
N LYS A 573 0.50 -29.19 -2.29
CA LYS A 573 1.91 -28.91 -1.97
C LYS A 573 2.34 -27.50 -2.43
N ASP A 574 1.89 -27.09 -3.61
CA ASP A 574 2.24 -25.79 -4.20
C ASP A 574 1.72 -24.62 -3.35
N GLN A 575 0.51 -24.73 -2.80
CA GLN A 575 -0.05 -23.71 -1.91
C GLN A 575 0.75 -23.60 -0.60
N LEU A 576 1.16 -24.74 -0.04
CA LEU A 576 1.98 -24.78 1.18
C LEU A 576 3.38 -24.19 0.94
N GLU A 577 4.02 -24.49 -0.17
CA GLU A 577 5.32 -23.91 -0.53
C GLU A 577 5.21 -22.41 -0.82
N GLN A 578 4.12 -21.97 -1.47
CA GLN A 578 3.83 -20.54 -1.64
C GLN A 578 3.65 -19.84 -0.28
N PHE A 579 2.91 -20.44 0.64
CA PHE A 579 2.72 -19.91 2.00
C PHE A 579 4.04 -19.82 2.78
N LYS A 580 4.89 -20.85 2.69
CA LYS A 580 6.25 -20.85 3.27
C LYS A 580 7.11 -19.74 2.66
N ALA A 581 7.12 -19.61 1.34
CA ALA A 581 7.91 -18.62 0.62
C ALA A 581 7.54 -17.19 1.03
N ILE A 582 6.24 -16.86 1.07
CA ILE A 582 5.76 -15.55 1.51
C ILE A 582 6.11 -15.31 2.98
N SER A 583 5.94 -16.31 3.84
CA SER A 583 6.22 -16.17 5.28
C SER A 583 7.70 -15.94 5.56
N ARG A 584 8.61 -16.66 4.87
CA ARG A 584 10.08 -16.47 4.97
C ARG A 584 10.51 -15.13 4.43
N LYS A 585 10.05 -14.75 3.22
CA LYS A 585 10.41 -13.48 2.57
C LYS A 585 10.08 -12.27 3.44
N ARG A 586 9.08 -12.38 4.32
CA ARG A 586 8.57 -11.28 5.14
C ARG A 586 8.87 -11.43 6.63
N SER A 587 9.64 -12.44 7.03
CA SER A 587 9.94 -12.75 8.43
C SER A 587 8.66 -12.81 9.30
N PHE A 588 7.57 -13.36 8.75
CA PHE A 588 6.28 -13.43 9.43
C PHE A 588 6.25 -14.66 10.35
N ILE A 589 6.53 -14.46 11.65
CA ILE A 589 6.72 -15.54 12.63
C ILE A 589 5.51 -16.48 12.69
N TYR A 590 4.30 -15.93 12.80
CA TYR A 590 3.08 -16.75 12.75
C TYR A 590 2.98 -17.56 11.47
N GLY A 591 3.35 -16.98 10.32
CA GLY A 591 3.37 -17.70 9.05
C GLY A 591 4.30 -18.91 9.08
N LEU A 592 5.50 -18.73 9.63
CA LEU A 592 6.49 -19.80 9.79
C LEU A 592 6.01 -20.88 10.77
N ILE A 593 5.44 -20.49 11.91
CA ILE A 593 4.88 -21.43 12.89
C ILE A 593 3.77 -22.26 12.23
N TYR A 594 2.77 -21.63 11.63
CA TYR A 594 1.64 -22.35 11.04
C TYR A 594 2.06 -23.18 9.82
N ALA A 595 3.03 -22.74 9.02
CA ALA A 595 3.56 -23.55 7.93
C ALA A 595 4.27 -24.82 8.45
N GLY A 596 5.00 -24.69 9.56
CA GLY A 596 5.62 -25.83 10.26
C GLY A 596 4.57 -26.78 10.84
N LEU A 597 3.57 -26.25 11.56
CA LEU A 597 2.47 -27.03 12.12
C LEU A 597 1.69 -27.81 11.04
N ILE A 598 1.38 -27.16 9.91
CA ILE A 598 0.71 -27.81 8.78
C ILE A 598 1.60 -28.89 8.18
N SER A 599 2.89 -28.61 7.95
CA SER A 599 3.84 -29.58 7.38
C SER A 599 3.99 -30.81 8.28
N ALA A 600 4.18 -30.62 9.59
CA ALA A 600 4.28 -31.70 10.57
C ALA A 600 3.00 -32.53 10.62
N SER A 601 1.84 -31.88 10.53
CA SER A 601 0.56 -32.59 10.52
C SER A 601 0.33 -33.42 9.25
N LEU A 602 0.92 -33.05 8.10
CA LEU A 602 0.86 -33.85 6.87
C LEU A 602 1.75 -35.09 6.93
N GLN A 603 2.82 -35.04 7.74
CA GLN A 603 3.69 -36.18 7.97
C GLN A 603 3.06 -37.22 8.88
N LEU A 604 2.07 -36.86 9.73
CA LEU A 604 1.45 -37.79 10.69
C LEU A 604 0.97 -39.09 10.04
N SER A 605 0.31 -39.00 8.87
CA SER A 605 -0.20 -40.18 8.16
C SER A 605 0.87 -40.98 7.40
N GLN A 606 2.08 -40.43 7.26
CA GLN A 606 3.17 -41.04 6.48
C GLN A 606 4.24 -41.64 7.39
N ASN A 607 4.71 -40.83 8.35
CA ASN A 607 5.70 -41.20 9.34
C ASN A 607 5.46 -40.39 10.64
N PRO A 608 4.77 -40.98 11.64
CA PRO A 608 4.49 -40.33 12.91
C PRO A 608 5.75 -39.88 13.68
N ASP A 609 6.89 -40.56 13.53
CA ASP A 609 8.14 -40.18 14.20
C ASP A 609 8.73 -38.90 13.62
N ASP A 610 8.78 -38.78 12.29
CA ASP A 610 9.23 -37.57 11.60
C ASP A 610 8.30 -36.39 11.89
N ALA A 611 6.98 -36.64 11.92
CA ALA A 611 5.99 -35.65 12.30
C ALA A 611 6.23 -35.12 13.73
N ARG A 612 6.51 -36.03 14.67
CA ARG A 612 6.81 -35.70 16.07
C ARG A 612 8.04 -34.82 16.19
N GLN A 613 9.10 -35.14 15.45
CA GLN A 613 10.30 -34.31 15.43
C GLN A 613 9.99 -32.93 14.85
N SER A 614 9.25 -32.85 13.74
CA SER A 614 8.84 -31.58 13.14
C SER A 614 7.99 -30.72 14.10
N PHE A 615 7.09 -31.32 14.89
CA PHE A 615 6.38 -30.57 15.94
C PHE A 615 7.30 -30.08 17.06
N ARG A 616 8.34 -30.83 17.43
CA ARG A 616 9.36 -30.39 18.40
C ARG A 616 10.19 -29.24 17.87
N ASP A 617 10.54 -29.27 16.58
CA ASP A 617 11.27 -28.17 15.93
C ASP A 617 10.43 -26.89 15.93
N VAL A 618 9.13 -27.01 15.64
CA VAL A 618 8.18 -25.89 15.76
C VAL A 618 8.11 -25.38 17.21
N LEU A 619 8.09 -26.26 18.22
CA LEU A 619 8.12 -25.85 19.62
C LEU A 619 9.41 -25.10 19.98
N SER A 620 10.58 -25.53 19.48
CA SER A 620 11.84 -24.81 19.69
C SER A 620 11.73 -23.40 19.09
N PHE A 621 11.28 -23.31 17.85
CA PHE A 621 11.09 -22.03 17.17
C PHE A 621 10.10 -21.10 17.89
N ILE A 622 9.00 -21.63 18.43
CA ILE A 622 8.05 -20.84 19.24
C ILE A 622 8.71 -20.33 20.52
N ARG A 623 9.52 -21.15 21.20
CA ARG A 623 10.21 -20.74 22.43
C ARG A 623 11.24 -19.65 22.18
N GLU A 624 11.95 -19.71 21.06
CA GLU A 624 12.90 -18.69 20.61
C GLU A 624 12.21 -17.38 20.21
N SER A 625 11.00 -17.47 19.63
CA SER A 625 10.24 -16.29 19.16
C SER A 625 9.29 -15.67 20.20
N GLY A 626 8.89 -16.41 21.23
CA GLY A 626 8.35 -15.92 22.50
C GLY A 626 6.82 -15.78 22.65
N HIS A 627 6.26 -16.23 23.79
CA HIS A 627 4.88 -15.99 24.26
C HIS A 627 3.69 -16.44 23.38
N GLN A 628 3.87 -17.28 22.34
CA GLN A 628 2.76 -17.86 21.57
C GLN A 628 2.17 -19.12 22.25
N LYS A 629 1.50 -18.96 23.40
CA LYS A 629 1.01 -20.10 24.22
C LYS A 629 0.02 -21.01 23.48
N LEU A 630 -0.84 -20.43 22.63
CA LEU A 630 -1.80 -21.21 21.85
C LEU A 630 -1.08 -22.13 20.85
N GLU A 631 -0.10 -21.59 20.15
CA GLU A 631 0.72 -22.32 19.19
C GLU A 631 1.55 -23.43 19.86
N VAL A 632 2.01 -23.22 21.10
CA VAL A 632 2.62 -24.29 21.92
C VAL A 632 1.63 -25.44 22.12
N ALA A 633 0.40 -25.14 22.54
CA ALA A 633 -0.61 -26.17 22.75
C ALA A 633 -1.01 -26.88 21.44
N HIS A 634 -0.94 -26.19 20.30
CA HIS A 634 -1.15 -26.76 18.98
C HIS A 634 -0.06 -27.76 18.59
N ALA A 635 1.21 -27.43 18.80
CA ALA A 635 2.31 -28.35 18.55
C ALA A 635 2.30 -29.55 19.52
N GLU A 636 1.99 -29.32 20.80
CA GLU A 636 1.86 -30.38 21.81
C GLU A 636 0.71 -31.34 21.50
N LEU A 637 -0.40 -30.84 20.94
CA LEU A 637 -1.49 -31.66 20.46
C LEU A 637 -1.03 -32.55 19.29
N GLY A 638 -0.24 -32.01 18.35
CA GLY A 638 0.37 -32.78 17.26
C GLY A 638 1.33 -33.87 17.76
N ILE A 639 2.10 -33.58 18.81
CA ILE A 639 2.95 -34.58 19.49
C ILE A 639 2.07 -35.68 20.13
N ALA A 640 0.97 -35.32 20.78
CA ALA A 640 0.04 -36.29 21.36
C ALA A 640 -0.51 -37.26 20.28
N GLU A 641 -0.91 -36.72 19.12
CA GLU A 641 -1.38 -37.52 17.98
C GLU A 641 -0.27 -38.45 17.47
N SER A 642 0.97 -37.97 17.34
CA SER A 642 2.09 -38.82 16.89
C SER A 642 2.35 -40.01 17.83
N PHE A 643 2.30 -39.82 19.15
CA PHE A 643 2.43 -40.90 20.12
C PHE A 643 1.25 -41.88 20.03
N ARG A 644 0.03 -41.36 19.86
CA ARG A 644 -1.17 -42.20 19.71
C ARG A 644 -1.04 -43.11 18.47
N MET A 645 -0.59 -42.56 17.34
CA MET A 645 -0.45 -43.31 16.08
C MET A 645 0.59 -44.43 16.13
N VAL A 646 1.63 -44.31 16.97
CA VAL A 646 2.62 -45.39 17.19
C VAL A 646 2.22 -46.35 18.32
N GLY A 647 1.03 -46.20 18.91
CA GLY A 647 0.55 -47.05 20.00
C GLY A 647 1.09 -46.72 21.39
N ASP A 648 1.82 -45.61 21.58
CA ASP A 648 2.29 -45.15 22.89
C ASP A 648 1.19 -44.32 23.59
N GLY A 649 0.16 -45.02 24.06
CA GLY A 649 -0.97 -44.41 24.73
C GLY A 649 -0.60 -43.64 26.01
N LYS A 650 0.48 -44.03 26.70
CA LYS A 650 0.91 -43.41 27.95
C LYS A 650 1.43 -41.99 27.71
N GLU A 651 2.37 -41.82 26.77
CA GLU A 651 2.87 -40.48 26.43
C GLU A 651 1.80 -39.65 25.70
N ALA A 652 0.99 -40.26 24.84
CA ALA A 652 -0.13 -39.56 24.20
C ALA A 652 -1.11 -38.98 25.25
N CYS A 653 -1.50 -39.75 26.26
CA CYS A 653 -2.36 -39.30 27.37
C CYS A 653 -1.78 -38.09 28.11
N LYS A 654 -0.48 -38.11 28.39
CA LYS A 654 0.22 -37.03 29.08
C LYS A 654 0.11 -35.72 28.29
N TYR A 655 0.38 -35.75 26.99
CA TYR A 655 0.28 -34.55 26.15
C TYR A 655 -1.17 -34.10 25.94
N TYR A 656 -2.13 -35.00 25.74
CA TYR A 656 -3.55 -34.61 25.63
C TYR A 656 -4.06 -33.96 26.92
N ARG A 657 -3.73 -34.49 28.10
CA ARG A 657 -4.13 -33.86 29.38
C ARG A 657 -3.53 -32.47 29.53
N LYS A 658 -2.27 -32.29 29.14
CA LYS A 658 -1.61 -30.98 29.12
C LYS A 658 -2.37 -30.00 28.21
N CYS A 659 -2.67 -30.41 26.98
CA CYS A 659 -3.46 -29.62 26.03
C CYS A 659 -4.87 -29.32 26.55
N LEU A 660 -5.55 -30.31 27.14
CA LEU A 660 -6.89 -30.16 27.70
C LEU A 660 -6.90 -29.12 28.83
N ASN A 661 -5.93 -29.17 29.74
CA ASN A 661 -5.81 -28.20 30.81
C ASN A 661 -5.64 -26.78 30.26
N PHE A 662 -4.75 -26.61 29.26
CA PHE A 662 -4.53 -25.33 28.61
C PHE A 662 -5.80 -24.83 27.89
N TYR A 663 -6.35 -25.61 26.96
CA TYR A 663 -7.52 -25.19 26.18
C TYR A 663 -8.75 -24.96 27.05
N SER A 664 -8.92 -25.68 28.15
CA SER A 664 -10.01 -25.45 29.10
C SER A 664 -9.82 -24.13 29.84
N ALA A 665 -8.61 -23.85 30.33
CA ALA A 665 -8.29 -22.59 31.00
C ALA A 665 -8.44 -21.39 30.06
N SER A 666 -8.01 -21.53 28.81
CA SER A 666 -8.13 -20.50 27.77
C SER A 666 -9.50 -20.50 27.07
N GLN A 667 -10.40 -21.42 27.40
CA GLN A 667 -11.73 -21.57 26.78
C GLN A 667 -11.68 -21.68 25.24
N VAL A 668 -10.68 -22.38 24.71
CA VAL A 668 -10.56 -22.67 23.27
C VAL A 668 -11.29 -23.99 23.00
N SER A 669 -12.58 -23.89 22.75
CA SER A 669 -13.50 -25.04 22.74
C SER A 669 -13.13 -26.13 21.75
N TRP A 670 -12.66 -25.77 20.56
CA TRP A 670 -12.20 -26.75 19.57
C TRP A 670 -11.03 -27.60 20.10
N GLY A 671 -10.06 -26.96 20.78
CA GLY A 671 -8.92 -27.65 21.36
C GLY A 671 -9.32 -28.58 22.51
N VAL A 672 -10.30 -28.17 23.33
CA VAL A 672 -10.92 -29.01 24.37
C VAL A 672 -11.53 -30.27 23.75
N VAL A 673 -12.37 -30.11 22.72
CA VAL A 673 -12.99 -31.23 22.01
C VAL A 673 -11.93 -32.19 21.46
N ARG A 674 -10.90 -31.67 20.79
CA ARG A 674 -9.82 -32.49 20.21
C ARG A 674 -9.04 -33.27 21.26
N ALA A 675 -8.60 -32.63 22.33
CA ALA A 675 -7.86 -33.30 23.39
C ALA A 675 -8.69 -34.40 24.08
N ILE A 676 -9.99 -34.15 24.26
CA ILE A 676 -10.93 -35.11 24.82
C ILE A 676 -11.15 -36.32 23.89
N VAL A 677 -11.29 -36.08 22.59
CA VAL A 677 -11.42 -37.16 21.59
C VAL A 677 -10.16 -38.02 21.56
N GLY A 678 -8.98 -37.39 21.55
CA GLY A 678 -7.69 -38.09 21.58
C GLY A 678 -7.51 -38.97 22.81
N LEU A 679 -7.90 -38.49 24.01
CA LEU A 679 -7.87 -39.30 25.24
C LEU A 679 -8.75 -40.54 25.14
N ARG A 680 -9.96 -40.41 24.60
CA ARG A 680 -10.87 -41.55 24.47
C ARG A 680 -10.42 -42.59 23.47
N ALA A 681 -9.80 -42.13 22.37
CA ALA A 681 -9.24 -43.03 21.37
C ALA A 681 -8.14 -43.94 21.95
N ILE A 682 -7.45 -43.51 23.01
CA ILE A 682 -6.44 -44.33 23.72
C ILE A 682 -7.09 -45.40 24.61
N ASP A 683 -8.19 -45.05 25.28
CA ASP A 683 -8.86 -45.93 26.25
C ASP A 683 -9.59 -47.13 25.60
N GLY A 684 -9.55 -47.27 24.27
CA GLY A 684 -10.26 -48.32 23.53
C GLY A 684 -11.79 -48.23 23.64
N ALA A 685 -12.31 -47.19 24.30
CA ALA A 685 -13.73 -46.93 24.36
C ALA A 685 -14.20 -46.48 22.98
N GLU A 686 -15.16 -47.21 22.38
CA GLU A 686 -15.92 -46.68 21.25
C GLU A 686 -16.34 -45.24 21.60
N PRO A 687 -16.20 -44.28 20.66
CA PRO A 687 -16.68 -42.92 20.88
C PRO A 687 -18.22 -42.94 20.99
N GLN A 688 -18.73 -43.37 22.14
CA GLN A 688 -20.16 -43.40 22.40
C GLN A 688 -20.71 -41.98 22.25
N HIS A 689 -21.88 -41.95 21.62
CA HIS A 689 -22.66 -40.79 21.19
C HIS A 689 -22.40 -39.50 22.01
N PRO A 690 -22.28 -38.32 21.36
CA PRO A 690 -21.88 -37.02 21.93
C PRO A 690 -22.69 -36.42 23.09
N LYS A 691 -23.66 -37.15 23.68
CA LYS A 691 -24.49 -36.67 24.81
C LYS A 691 -23.67 -36.28 26.05
N TRP A 692 -22.55 -36.96 26.31
CA TRP A 692 -21.66 -36.63 27.45
C TRP A 692 -20.84 -35.35 27.21
N LEU A 693 -20.50 -35.06 25.94
CA LEU A 693 -19.79 -33.85 25.52
C LEU A 693 -20.69 -32.62 25.66
N LYS A 694 -22.00 -32.79 25.36
CA LYS A 694 -23.06 -31.79 25.59
C LYS A 694 -23.15 -31.35 27.07
N ALA A 695 -22.88 -32.24 28.03
CA ALA A 695 -22.93 -31.92 29.45
C ALA A 695 -21.70 -31.12 29.94
N ARG A 696 -20.54 -31.24 29.27
CA ARG A 696 -19.27 -30.67 29.75
C ARG A 696 -18.84 -29.39 29.03
N ILE A 697 -19.24 -29.16 27.78
CA ILE A 697 -18.83 -27.96 27.04
C ILE A 697 -20.03 -27.04 26.80
N LYS A 698 -20.23 -26.08 27.72
CA LYS A 698 -21.29 -25.08 27.59
C LYS A 698 -20.99 -24.12 26.45
N GLY A 699 -21.95 -23.95 25.54
CA GLY A 699 -21.96 -22.87 24.55
C GLY A 699 -21.35 -23.17 23.19
N VAL A 700 -20.83 -24.37 22.96
CA VAL A 700 -20.33 -24.76 21.63
C VAL A 700 -21.49 -25.04 20.69
N ASP A 701 -21.42 -24.55 19.46
CA ASP A 701 -22.44 -24.87 18.46
C ASP A 701 -22.59 -26.38 18.31
N GLN A 702 -23.84 -26.83 18.39
CA GLN A 702 -24.24 -28.24 18.43
C GLN A 702 -23.66 -29.07 17.27
N ILE A 703 -23.38 -28.43 16.14
CA ILE A 703 -22.76 -29.06 14.96
C ILE A 703 -21.36 -29.63 15.22
N LEU A 704 -20.58 -29.05 16.14
CA LEU A 704 -19.28 -29.63 16.53
C LEU A 704 -19.46 -30.92 17.33
N LEU A 705 -20.59 -31.06 18.02
CA LEU A 705 -20.88 -32.20 18.85
C LEU A 705 -21.53 -33.31 18.02
N GLU A 706 -22.24 -32.99 16.95
CA GLU A 706 -23.05 -33.97 16.18
C GLU A 706 -22.37 -34.55 14.97
N ARG A 707 -21.24 -33.98 14.52
CA ARG A 707 -20.45 -34.63 13.49
C ARG A 707 -19.83 -35.91 14.04
N PRO A 708 -19.98 -37.06 13.35
CA PRO A 708 -19.13 -38.20 13.64
C PRO A 708 -17.69 -37.69 13.61
N VAL A 709 -16.87 -38.13 14.56
CA VAL A 709 -15.42 -37.93 14.45
C VAL A 709 -15.03 -38.68 13.18
N VAL A 710 -15.00 -37.97 12.06
CA VAL A 710 -14.77 -38.54 10.73
C VAL A 710 -13.41 -39.20 10.80
N ASP A 711 -13.41 -40.51 10.68
CA ASP A 711 -12.27 -41.42 10.61
C ASP A 711 -11.16 -41.15 11.68
N PRO A 712 -10.93 -42.04 12.67
CA PRO A 712 -9.81 -41.90 13.60
C PRO A 712 -8.42 -41.77 12.91
N ASP A 713 -8.32 -42.14 11.62
CA ASP A 713 -7.15 -41.96 10.76
C ASP A 713 -7.02 -40.54 10.17
N ILE A 714 -8.09 -39.73 10.23
CA ILE A 714 -8.15 -38.32 9.78
C ILE A 714 -8.37 -37.39 10.98
N LEU A 715 -7.67 -37.63 12.09
CA LEU A 715 -7.47 -36.65 13.16
C LEU A 715 -6.44 -35.55 12.76
N VAL A 716 -6.52 -35.08 11.51
CA VAL A 716 -5.62 -34.05 10.98
C VAL A 716 -5.94 -32.71 11.65
N VAL A 717 -4.92 -32.12 12.29
CA VAL A 717 -5.03 -31.06 13.30
C VAL A 717 -5.40 -29.71 12.67
N GLY A 718 -6.63 -29.52 12.19
CA GLY A 718 -7.09 -28.26 11.59
C GLY A 718 -7.03 -27.08 12.56
N PHE A 719 -6.07 -26.16 12.43
CA PHE A 719 -5.87 -25.08 13.42
C PHE A 719 -6.83 -23.90 13.17
N PRO A 720 -7.56 -23.41 14.19
CA PRO A 720 -8.49 -22.27 14.07
C PRO A 720 -7.82 -20.88 13.94
#